data_AF-J9BB81-F1
#
_entry.id   AF-J9BB81-F1
#
_cell.length_a   1.000
_cell.length_b   1.000
_cell.length_c   1.000
_cell.angle_alpha   90.00
_cell.angle_beta   90.00
_cell.angle_gamma   90.00
#
_symmetry.space_group_name_H-M   'P 1'
#
loop_
_entity.id
_entity.type
_entity.pdbx_description
1 polymer ?
#
loop_
_entity_poly.entity_id
_entity_poly.type
_entity_poly.pdbx_seq_one_letter_code
_entity_poly.pdbx_strand_id
1 'polypeptide(L)'
;MIKKYKIEDVKETAKQYSGKCISKEYKNNKEKLEFMCKEKHVFKKNFESLLNGSWCPECTKQKLSVKFRKYTIKDMQKIAKEKDGKCLSSEYINRRHPLKWKCEKGHIWESAAGNIMSGTWCPTCGRKKANENRKKYNLTDIQKIAYNKNGLCLSDSYSTLRSILTFKCGEGHVWSTEANQILKGSWCPDCSGTKKKTIEEIKEVALKRGGKLLSTKYINAHRKLTWACSNGHSFEANYNNVRAGKWCPKCRTNYNEDKCRFILEKLTGHSFPKRRDILPNNLELDGYSRQLNIAFEYQGKQHYEFIEFFHRNKHALESQIQRDKAKREACKKADIKLIEIPYTFDTDESKVKYLSNSLESFGISITIENCDFPNLLKEFYAINLKLVELQQLAKKRKGILLSQEYNGSLSNLSFQCKKGHVWKASPANIIAGKWCRKCSYKSTGLKLRSTIEEMHILAKDKKGACLSTEYKNTKSKLEWICSKGHIWKMTPDNVKQGKWCPICAKENRKLTIEEMKALAKDKKGYCLSQVYINNNTKMLWACEKGHIWEARPREIKRGIWCPTCGSNKLTIEDMHKLAKPKNGRCLSKVYIRSNISLTWQCDKGHIWEARPSNIKAGTWCPTCAGTIKKTIQDMHRFAHAKHGECLSRVYINTDTKLRWKCKNQHIWEATPYLVTKKGSWCPYCAKN
;
A
#
# COMPACT_ATOMS: atom_id res chain seq x y z
N MET A 1 39.26 -35.78 -0.48
CA MET A 1 40.54 -35.44 0.18
C MET A 1 40.77 -33.93 0.10
N ILE A 2 40.92 -33.22 1.22
CA ILE A 2 41.21 -31.78 1.22
C ILE A 2 42.72 -31.62 1.03
N LYS A 3 43.15 -31.05 -0.11
CA LYS A 3 44.56 -30.75 -0.39
C LYS A 3 45.04 -29.69 0.61
N LYS A 4 45.97 -30.04 1.51
CA LYS A 4 46.58 -29.10 2.45
C LYS A 4 47.78 -28.43 1.77
N TYR A 5 47.72 -27.11 1.60
CA TYR A 5 48.81 -26.30 1.05
C TYR A 5 49.77 -25.81 2.15
N LYS A 6 51.02 -25.54 1.78
CA LYS A 6 52.06 -24.94 2.63
C LYS A 6 52.47 -23.56 2.09
N ILE A 7 53.23 -22.79 2.88
CA ILE A 7 53.66 -21.43 2.48
C ILE A 7 54.55 -21.45 1.22
N GLU A 8 55.24 -22.56 0.97
CA GLU A 8 56.06 -22.81 -0.23
C GLU A 8 55.20 -22.78 -1.50
N ASP A 9 54.03 -23.41 -1.49
CA ASP A 9 53.07 -23.40 -2.62
C ASP A 9 52.63 -21.97 -2.95
N VAL A 10 52.50 -21.11 -1.92
CA VAL A 10 52.13 -19.70 -2.08
C VAL A 10 53.25 -18.88 -2.70
N LYS A 11 54.50 -19.15 -2.30
CA LYS A 11 55.68 -18.51 -2.87
C LYS A 11 55.87 -18.89 -4.33
N GLU A 12 55.66 -20.16 -4.68
CA GLU A 12 55.79 -20.65 -6.06
C GLU A 12 54.69 -20.08 -6.98
N THR A 13 53.44 -20.03 -6.49
CA THR A 13 52.33 -19.41 -7.24
C THR A 13 52.56 -17.90 -7.45
N ALA A 14 53.15 -17.19 -6.48
CA ALA A 14 53.50 -15.79 -6.65
C ALA A 14 54.57 -15.57 -7.74
N LYS A 15 55.54 -16.50 -7.87
CA LYS A 15 56.55 -16.47 -8.93
C LYS A 15 55.94 -16.62 -10.33
N GLN A 16 54.90 -17.45 -10.49
CA GLN A 16 54.17 -17.57 -11.77
C GLN A 16 53.56 -16.24 -12.25
N TYR A 17 53.21 -15.34 -11.33
CA TYR A 17 52.74 -13.98 -11.66
C TYR A 17 53.86 -12.93 -11.78
N SER A 18 55.12 -13.37 -11.92
CA SER A 18 56.29 -12.49 -11.94
C SER A 18 56.36 -11.58 -10.70
N GLY A 19 56.06 -12.12 -9.53
CA GLY A 19 56.18 -11.41 -8.26
C GLY A 19 56.56 -12.33 -7.12
N LYS A 20 56.51 -11.83 -5.88
CA LYS A 20 56.92 -12.60 -4.71
C LYS A 20 55.97 -12.44 -3.53
N CYS A 21 55.84 -13.52 -2.76
CA CYS A 21 55.19 -13.51 -1.44
C CYS A 21 56.18 -12.97 -0.41
N ILE A 22 55.76 -11.98 0.37
CA ILE A 22 56.53 -11.35 1.44
C ILE A 22 56.22 -12.03 2.79
N SER A 23 55.01 -12.56 2.95
CA SER A 23 54.60 -13.23 4.19
C SER A 23 55.40 -14.50 4.48
N LYS A 24 55.78 -14.67 5.75
CA LYS A 24 56.63 -15.78 6.22
C LYS A 24 55.84 -17.03 6.63
N GLU A 25 54.59 -16.88 7.05
CA GLU A 25 53.74 -17.96 7.55
C GLU A 25 52.45 -18.10 6.74
N TYR A 26 51.98 -19.33 6.57
CA TYR A 26 50.69 -19.66 5.94
C TYR A 26 49.85 -20.50 6.89
N LYS A 27 48.70 -19.96 7.31
CA LYS A 27 47.77 -20.67 8.21
C LYS A 27 46.62 -21.33 7.45
N ASN A 28 46.01 -20.63 6.50
CA ASN A 28 44.94 -21.15 5.65
C ASN A 28 44.76 -20.30 4.38
N ASN A 29 43.96 -20.81 3.43
CA ASN A 29 43.75 -20.22 2.11
C ASN A 29 42.94 -18.91 2.10
N LYS A 30 42.29 -18.56 3.22
CA LYS A 30 41.46 -17.36 3.37
C LYS A 30 42.19 -16.20 4.02
N GLU A 31 43.27 -16.46 4.75
CA GLU A 31 44.07 -15.43 5.41
C GLU A 31 44.92 -14.64 4.40
N LYS A 32 45.06 -13.34 4.65
CA LYS A 32 45.72 -12.43 3.72
C LYS A 32 47.23 -12.43 3.96
N LEU A 33 47.97 -12.73 2.90
CA LEU A 33 49.41 -12.66 2.81
C LEU A 33 49.80 -11.39 2.01
N GLU A 34 50.98 -10.86 2.28
CA GLU A 34 51.55 -9.74 1.54
C GLU A 34 52.32 -10.24 0.32
N PHE A 35 52.10 -9.59 -0.82
CA PHE A 35 52.76 -9.88 -2.08
C PHE A 35 53.28 -8.59 -2.72
N MET A 36 54.30 -8.72 -3.56
CA MET A 36 54.81 -7.63 -4.39
C MET A 36 54.86 -8.05 -5.85
N CYS A 37 54.29 -7.22 -6.74
CA CYS A 37 54.35 -7.47 -8.19
C CYS A 37 55.62 -6.89 -8.84
N LYS A 38 55.85 -7.23 -10.12
CA LYS A 38 56.92 -6.69 -10.95
C LYS A 38 57.02 -5.16 -10.93
N GLU A 39 55.89 -4.47 -10.93
CA GLU A 39 55.79 -3.00 -10.86
C GLU A 39 55.98 -2.45 -9.42
N LYS A 40 56.55 -3.25 -8.51
CA LYS A 40 56.85 -2.93 -7.10
C LYS A 40 55.65 -2.53 -6.23
N HIS A 41 54.42 -2.70 -6.71
CA HIS A 41 53.24 -2.51 -5.85
C HIS A 41 53.17 -3.62 -4.80
N VAL A 42 53.12 -3.22 -3.52
CA VAL A 42 52.89 -4.13 -2.39
C VAL A 42 51.40 -4.20 -2.11
N PHE A 43 50.85 -5.40 -2.03
CA PHE A 43 49.42 -5.61 -1.80
C PHE A 43 49.13 -6.87 -1.00
N LYS A 44 48.07 -6.82 -0.18
CA LYS A 44 47.59 -7.95 0.62
C LYS A 44 46.57 -8.76 -0.14
N LYS A 45 46.72 -10.08 -0.14
CA LYS A 45 45.81 -11.00 -0.83
C LYS A 45 45.79 -12.37 -0.19
N ASN A 46 44.68 -13.10 -0.28
CA ASN A 46 44.65 -14.47 0.20
C ASN A 46 45.06 -15.45 -0.91
N PHE A 47 45.50 -16.64 -0.52
CA PHE A 47 46.05 -17.61 -1.46
C PHE A 47 44.99 -18.16 -2.43
N GLU A 48 43.74 -18.32 -1.97
CA GLU A 48 42.61 -18.71 -2.83
C GLU A 48 42.40 -17.73 -4.01
N SER A 49 42.58 -16.43 -3.78
CA SER A 49 42.46 -15.42 -4.84
C SER A 49 43.60 -15.45 -5.84
N LEU A 50 44.81 -15.85 -5.42
CA LEU A 50 45.95 -16.05 -6.32
C LEU A 50 45.68 -17.23 -7.25
N LEU A 51 45.21 -18.36 -6.70
CA LEU A 51 44.84 -19.56 -7.49
C LEU A 51 43.74 -19.28 -8.51
N ASN A 52 42.82 -18.37 -8.20
CA ASN A 52 41.71 -17.96 -9.09
C ASN A 52 42.10 -16.92 -10.16
N GLY A 53 43.40 -16.69 -10.44
CA GLY A 53 43.82 -15.80 -11.53
C GLY A 53 43.97 -14.33 -11.15
N SER A 54 43.85 -13.98 -9.86
CA SER A 54 43.80 -12.58 -9.41
C SER A 54 45.12 -12.15 -8.79
N TRP A 55 45.89 -11.32 -9.50
CA TRP A 55 47.18 -10.78 -9.04
C TRP A 55 47.12 -9.32 -8.53
N CYS A 56 47.75 -8.35 -9.22
CA CYS A 56 47.87 -6.95 -8.80
C CYS A 56 46.62 -6.10 -9.18
N PRO A 57 45.93 -5.47 -8.22
CA PRO A 57 44.76 -4.62 -8.48
C PRO A 57 45.07 -3.34 -9.25
N GLU A 58 46.20 -2.68 -8.96
CA GLU A 58 46.56 -1.39 -9.57
C GLU A 58 46.87 -1.55 -11.06
N CYS A 59 47.65 -2.57 -11.45
CA CYS A 59 47.90 -2.89 -12.85
C CYS A 59 46.63 -3.27 -13.62
N THR A 60 45.59 -3.79 -12.95
CA THR A 60 44.31 -4.15 -13.60
C THR A 60 43.46 -2.92 -13.90
N LYS A 61 43.44 -1.91 -13.02
CA LYS A 61 42.68 -0.67 -13.21
C LYS A 61 43.20 0.15 -14.40
N GLN A 62 44.52 0.22 -14.56
CA GLN A 62 45.15 0.99 -15.63
C GLN A 62 44.80 0.45 -17.03
N LYS A 63 44.63 -0.87 -17.19
CA LYS A 63 44.30 -1.50 -18.49
C LYS A 63 42.84 -1.32 -18.95
N LEU A 64 41.90 -1.02 -18.06
CA LEU A 64 40.46 -0.96 -18.36
C LEU A 64 39.96 0.42 -18.84
N SER A 65 40.67 1.53 -18.53
CA SER A 65 40.14 2.89 -18.74
C SER A 65 40.31 3.44 -20.16
N VAL A 66 41.23 2.89 -20.96
CA VAL A 66 41.60 3.44 -22.29
C VAL A 66 40.74 2.85 -23.43
N LYS A 67 40.32 1.58 -23.32
CA LYS A 67 39.73 0.81 -24.44
C LYS A 67 38.23 1.07 -24.73
N PHE A 68 37.52 1.87 -23.90
CA PHE A 68 36.05 2.01 -23.96
C PHE A 68 35.51 3.46 -23.96
N ARG A 69 36.33 4.50 -24.21
CA ARG A 69 35.84 5.90 -24.23
C ARG A 69 35.14 6.24 -25.56
N LYS A 70 33.80 6.19 -25.58
CA LYS A 70 32.93 6.53 -26.74
C LYS A 70 32.96 8.02 -27.16
N TYR A 71 33.28 8.91 -26.22
CA TYR A 71 33.33 10.35 -26.47
C TYR A 71 34.64 10.92 -25.89
N THR A 72 35.07 12.03 -26.46
CA THR A 72 36.30 12.75 -26.11
C THR A 72 35.97 14.14 -25.60
N ILE A 73 36.99 14.85 -25.08
CA ILE A 73 36.82 16.24 -24.66
C ILE A 73 36.53 17.18 -25.85
N LYS A 74 37.05 16.86 -27.04
CA LYS A 74 36.77 17.61 -28.28
C LYS A 74 35.29 17.54 -28.66
N ASP A 75 34.65 16.39 -28.44
CA ASP A 75 33.20 16.23 -28.66
C ASP A 75 32.39 17.12 -27.72
N MET A 76 32.84 17.27 -26.47
CA MET A 76 32.17 18.13 -25.48
C MET A 76 32.34 19.61 -25.81
N GLN A 77 33.51 20.01 -26.29
CA GLN A 77 33.77 21.37 -26.78
C GLN A 77 32.90 21.71 -27.99
N LYS A 78 32.69 20.75 -28.91
CA LYS A 78 31.79 20.91 -30.06
C LYS A 78 30.33 21.09 -29.64
N ILE A 79 29.82 20.23 -28.74
CA ILE A 79 28.46 20.34 -28.18
C ILE A 79 28.25 21.69 -27.49
N ALA A 80 29.29 22.20 -26.82
CA ALA A 80 29.19 23.51 -26.19
C ALA A 80 29.06 24.63 -27.22
N LYS A 81 29.84 24.57 -28.31
CA LYS A 81 29.80 25.55 -29.41
C LYS A 81 28.44 25.55 -30.12
N GLU A 82 27.83 24.38 -30.33
CA GLU A 82 26.48 24.24 -30.91
C GLU A 82 25.35 24.84 -30.04
N LYS A 83 25.63 25.13 -28.76
CA LYS A 83 24.69 25.77 -27.83
C LYS A 83 25.16 27.17 -27.42
N ASP A 84 25.93 27.80 -28.30
CA ASP A 84 26.47 29.15 -28.14
C ASP A 84 27.27 29.29 -26.82
N GLY A 85 28.13 28.32 -26.54
CA GLY A 85 28.94 28.30 -25.33
C GLY A 85 30.27 27.57 -25.50
N LYS A 86 30.95 27.32 -24.38
CA LYS A 86 32.28 26.71 -24.34
C LYS A 86 32.35 25.63 -23.26
N CYS A 87 32.99 24.51 -23.55
CA CYS A 87 33.41 23.56 -22.53
C CYS A 87 34.83 23.97 -22.08
N LEU A 88 34.99 24.29 -20.80
CA LEU A 88 36.24 24.79 -20.21
C LEU A 88 37.10 23.65 -19.64
N SER A 89 36.57 22.43 -19.58
CA SER A 89 37.35 21.27 -19.14
C SER A 89 38.33 20.84 -20.23
N SER A 90 39.53 20.44 -19.82
CA SER A 90 40.59 19.93 -20.69
C SER A 90 40.59 18.40 -20.83
N GLU A 91 39.90 17.68 -19.94
CA GLU A 91 39.78 16.22 -20.00
C GLU A 91 38.33 15.74 -19.89
N TYR A 92 37.99 14.71 -20.66
CA TYR A 92 36.75 13.98 -20.57
C TYR A 92 36.98 12.60 -19.98
N ILE A 93 36.44 12.36 -18.79
CA ILE A 93 36.56 11.06 -18.12
C ILE A 93 35.41 10.13 -18.51
N ASN A 94 34.15 10.56 -18.32
CA ASN A 94 32.96 9.83 -18.74
C ASN A 94 31.70 10.73 -18.72
N ARG A 95 30.58 10.22 -19.25
CA ARG A 95 29.32 10.97 -19.40
C ARG A 95 28.69 11.48 -18.10
N ARG A 96 29.07 10.91 -16.95
CA ARG A 96 28.55 11.27 -15.63
C ARG A 96 29.51 12.18 -14.87
N HIS A 97 30.76 12.28 -15.32
CA HIS A 97 31.74 13.14 -14.70
C HIS A 97 31.41 14.61 -15.01
N PRO A 98 31.39 15.49 -14.00
CA PRO A 98 31.14 16.91 -14.21
C PRO A 98 32.22 17.52 -15.11
N LEU A 99 31.79 18.32 -16.08
CA LEU A 99 32.66 19.20 -16.84
C LEU A 99 32.25 20.64 -16.56
N LYS A 100 33.19 21.58 -16.72
CA LYS A 100 32.93 23.00 -16.64
C LYS A 100 32.44 23.51 -17.99
N TRP A 101 31.28 24.16 -17.99
CA TRP A 101 30.63 24.73 -19.16
C TRP A 101 30.46 26.24 -18.96
N LYS A 102 30.50 27.00 -20.05
CA LYS A 102 30.24 28.43 -20.10
C LYS A 102 29.21 28.69 -21.19
N CYS A 103 28.17 29.47 -20.92
CA CYS A 103 27.22 29.89 -21.96
C CYS A 103 27.62 31.25 -22.53
N GLU A 104 26.93 31.66 -23.60
CA GLU A 104 27.09 32.96 -24.26
C GLU A 104 27.03 34.13 -23.27
N LYS A 105 26.07 34.11 -22.34
CA LYS A 105 25.89 35.13 -21.29
C LYS A 105 26.98 35.10 -20.21
N GLY A 106 28.05 34.34 -20.40
CA GLY A 106 29.20 34.28 -19.51
C GLY A 106 29.05 33.38 -18.28
N HIS A 107 27.86 32.83 -17.99
CA HIS A 107 27.67 31.98 -16.81
C HIS A 107 28.46 30.68 -16.94
N ILE A 108 29.24 30.37 -15.91
CA ILE A 108 30.01 29.13 -15.80
C ILE A 108 29.29 28.19 -14.83
N TRP A 109 29.12 26.92 -15.21
CA TRP A 109 28.56 25.91 -14.32
C TRP A 109 29.18 24.54 -14.57
N GLU A 110 29.09 23.68 -13.55
CA GLU A 110 29.48 22.29 -13.67
C GLU A 110 28.25 21.42 -13.98
N SER A 111 28.37 20.57 -14.99
CA SER A 111 27.34 19.59 -15.31
C SER A 111 27.96 18.39 -16.00
N ALA A 112 27.36 17.23 -15.79
CA ALA A 112 27.75 16.03 -16.51
C ALA A 112 27.40 16.17 -18.00
N ALA A 113 28.32 15.76 -18.87
CA ALA A 113 28.13 15.74 -20.32
C ALA A 113 26.81 15.08 -20.75
N GLY A 114 26.39 13.99 -20.10
CA GLY A 114 25.15 13.30 -20.41
C GLY A 114 23.89 14.17 -20.26
N ASN A 115 23.87 15.10 -19.31
CA ASN A 115 22.73 16.01 -19.10
C ASN A 115 22.65 17.09 -20.18
N ILE A 116 23.83 17.57 -20.59
CA ILE A 116 23.97 18.52 -21.68
C ILE A 116 23.45 17.92 -23.00
N MET A 117 23.84 16.66 -23.26
CA MET A 117 23.42 15.90 -24.43
C MET A 117 21.92 15.58 -24.44
N SER A 118 21.26 15.47 -23.28
CA SER A 118 19.81 15.24 -23.20
C SER A 118 18.96 16.51 -23.32
N GLY A 119 19.58 17.66 -23.57
CA GLY A 119 18.89 18.92 -23.84
C GLY A 119 18.93 19.94 -22.71
N THR A 120 19.47 19.61 -21.53
CA THR A 120 19.67 20.60 -20.45
C THR A 120 20.86 21.50 -20.79
N TRP A 121 20.80 22.79 -20.50
CA TRP A 121 21.90 23.72 -20.77
C TRP A 121 22.22 24.58 -19.53
N CYS A 122 22.43 25.88 -19.72
CA CYS A 122 22.73 26.81 -18.65
C CYS A 122 21.59 26.86 -17.62
N PRO A 123 21.81 26.46 -16.36
CA PRO A 123 20.77 26.46 -15.34
C PRO A 123 20.35 27.88 -14.97
N THR A 124 21.24 28.87 -15.05
CA THR A 124 20.91 30.27 -14.76
C THR A 124 19.98 30.86 -15.83
N CYS A 125 20.33 30.68 -17.11
CA CYS A 125 19.47 31.12 -18.21
C CYS A 125 18.15 30.34 -18.27
N GLY A 126 18.20 29.03 -18.04
CA GLY A 126 17.02 28.16 -18.00
C GLY A 126 16.07 28.53 -16.85
N ARG A 127 16.61 28.85 -15.66
CA ARG A 127 15.82 29.33 -14.53
C ARG A 127 15.19 30.70 -14.82
N LYS A 128 15.93 31.65 -15.39
CA LYS A 128 15.37 32.97 -15.78
C LYS A 128 14.20 32.83 -16.75
N LYS A 129 14.39 32.10 -17.87
CA LYS A 129 13.30 31.81 -18.84
C LYS A 129 12.11 31.07 -18.21
N ALA A 130 12.37 30.10 -17.33
CA ALA A 130 11.30 29.39 -16.64
C ALA A 130 10.54 30.26 -15.62
N ASN A 131 11.21 31.26 -15.01
CA ASN A 131 10.58 32.21 -14.11
C ASN A 131 9.79 33.30 -14.85
N GLU A 132 10.29 33.75 -16.01
CA GLU A 132 9.62 34.69 -16.93
C GLU A 132 8.32 34.09 -17.49
N ASN A 133 8.31 32.81 -17.85
CA ASN A 133 7.13 32.09 -18.34
C ASN A 133 6.21 31.54 -17.23
N ARG A 134 6.52 31.80 -15.95
CA ARG A 134 5.74 31.24 -14.85
C ARG A 134 4.47 32.06 -14.67
N LYS A 135 3.33 31.49 -15.08
CA LYS A 135 2.01 32.09 -14.87
C LYS A 135 1.82 32.38 -13.37
N LYS A 136 1.72 33.67 -13.02
CA LYS A 136 1.47 34.13 -11.66
C LYS A 136 -0.04 34.08 -11.43
N TYR A 137 -0.46 33.16 -10.58
CA TYR A 137 -1.85 33.08 -10.13
C TYR A 137 -2.01 34.02 -8.94
N ASN A 138 -3.09 34.80 -8.93
CA ASN A 138 -3.52 35.59 -7.78
C ASN A 138 -4.67 34.87 -7.04
N LEU A 139 -5.14 35.46 -5.93
CA LEU A 139 -6.24 34.87 -5.16
C LEU A 139 -7.53 34.79 -5.99
N THR A 140 -7.80 35.77 -6.85
CA THR A 140 -9.01 35.82 -7.65
C THR A 140 -9.04 34.71 -8.70
N ASP A 141 -7.90 34.30 -9.25
CA ASP A 141 -7.80 33.13 -10.13
C ASP A 141 -8.17 31.83 -9.39
N ILE A 142 -7.71 31.67 -8.16
CA ILE A 142 -7.99 30.47 -7.34
C ILE A 142 -9.46 30.47 -6.88
N GLN A 143 -10.01 31.64 -6.54
CA GLN A 143 -11.43 31.81 -6.23
C GLN A 143 -12.32 31.49 -7.43
N LYS A 144 -11.95 31.93 -8.65
CA LYS A 144 -12.64 31.56 -9.89
C LYS A 144 -12.62 30.07 -10.14
N ILE A 145 -11.49 29.39 -9.90
CA ILE A 145 -11.40 27.92 -10.02
C ILE A 145 -12.33 27.24 -9.00
N ALA A 146 -12.37 27.74 -7.77
CA ALA A 146 -13.28 27.22 -6.74
C ALA A 146 -14.74 27.40 -7.15
N TYR A 147 -15.10 28.60 -7.63
CA TYR A 147 -16.44 28.92 -8.12
C TYR A 147 -16.86 28.01 -9.27
N ASN A 148 -16.00 27.83 -10.27
CA ASN A 148 -16.25 26.94 -11.41
C ASN A 148 -16.39 25.46 -11.01
N LYS A 149 -15.88 25.07 -9.84
CA LYS A 149 -16.04 23.73 -9.25
C LYS A 149 -17.23 23.65 -8.28
N ASN A 150 -18.16 24.60 -8.37
CA ASN A 150 -19.31 24.76 -7.49
C ASN A 150 -18.88 24.79 -6.01
N GLY A 151 -17.95 25.69 -5.68
CA GLY A 151 -17.43 25.85 -4.33
C GLY A 151 -16.82 27.22 -4.09
N LEU A 152 -16.34 27.43 -2.87
CA LEU A 152 -15.83 28.71 -2.38
C LEU A 152 -14.42 28.51 -1.83
N CYS A 153 -13.52 29.42 -2.16
CA CYS A 153 -12.29 29.60 -1.41
C CYS A 153 -12.60 30.51 -0.22
N LEU A 154 -12.50 29.98 1.00
CA LEU A 154 -12.76 30.69 2.26
C LEU A 154 -11.53 31.43 2.80
N SER A 155 -10.41 31.35 2.09
CA SER A 155 -9.20 32.08 2.46
C SER A 155 -9.15 33.43 1.77
N ASP A 156 -8.91 34.46 2.58
CA ASP A 156 -8.89 35.87 2.15
C ASP A 156 -7.47 36.35 1.81
N SER A 157 -6.48 35.50 2.05
CA SER A 157 -5.08 35.77 1.75
C SER A 157 -4.43 34.62 1.01
N TYR A 158 -3.65 34.97 0.00
CA TYR A 158 -2.80 34.06 -0.76
C TYR A 158 -1.48 34.77 -1.05
N SER A 159 -0.38 34.18 -0.61
CA SER A 159 0.95 34.72 -0.79
C SER A 159 1.81 33.85 -1.71
N THR A 160 1.63 32.52 -1.67
CA THR A 160 2.43 31.59 -2.45
C THR A 160 1.64 30.36 -2.89
N LEU A 161 2.13 29.62 -3.88
CA LEU A 161 1.53 28.35 -4.32
C LEU A 161 1.48 27.26 -3.24
N ARG A 162 2.28 27.38 -2.17
CA ARG A 162 2.25 26.49 -1.00
C ARG A 162 1.36 27.01 0.11
N SER A 163 0.77 28.21 -0.03
CA SER A 163 -0.22 28.72 0.90
C SER A 163 -1.33 27.69 1.01
N ILE A 164 -1.58 27.26 2.24
CA ILE A 164 -2.67 26.36 2.55
C ILE A 164 -3.91 27.22 2.57
N LEU A 165 -4.77 27.00 1.58
CA LEU A 165 -6.04 27.70 1.46
C LEU A 165 -7.15 26.75 1.89
N THR A 166 -8.18 27.32 2.49
CA THR A 166 -9.36 26.61 2.95
C THR A 166 -10.45 26.77 1.91
N PHE A 167 -11.05 25.66 1.51
CA PHE A 167 -12.10 25.60 0.51
C PHE A 167 -13.34 24.95 1.08
N LYS A 168 -14.50 25.35 0.58
CA LYS A 168 -15.80 24.76 0.84
C LYS A 168 -16.42 24.34 -0.48
N CYS A 169 -16.79 23.07 -0.67
CA CYS A 169 -17.49 22.64 -1.88
C CYS A 169 -19.01 22.93 -1.76
N GLY A 170 -19.74 22.74 -2.85
CA GLY A 170 -21.21 22.90 -2.90
C GLY A 170 -21.95 22.02 -1.89
N GLU A 171 -21.42 20.83 -1.61
CA GLU A 171 -21.91 19.91 -0.56
C GLU A 171 -21.55 20.35 0.87
N GLY A 172 -20.89 21.49 1.05
CA GLY A 172 -20.57 22.05 2.37
C GLY A 172 -19.29 21.52 3.05
N HIS A 173 -18.58 20.55 2.47
CA HIS A 173 -17.32 20.05 3.04
C HIS A 173 -16.25 21.14 3.04
N VAL A 174 -15.62 21.35 4.20
CA VAL A 174 -14.50 22.27 4.38
C VAL A 174 -13.19 21.48 4.45
N TRP A 175 -12.23 21.80 3.59
CA TRP A 175 -10.89 21.22 3.66
C TRP A 175 -9.83 22.27 3.36
N SER A 176 -8.63 22.03 3.88
CA SER A 176 -7.47 22.86 3.62
C SER A 176 -6.45 22.09 2.82
N THR A 177 -5.93 22.70 1.76
CA THR A 177 -4.89 22.12 0.92
C THR A 177 -4.02 23.22 0.33
N GLU A 178 -2.82 22.88 -0.12
CA GLU A 178 -1.98 23.83 -0.84
C GLU A 178 -2.68 24.29 -2.13
N ALA A 179 -2.61 25.60 -2.42
CA ALA A 179 -3.13 26.20 -3.65
C ALA A 179 -2.67 25.47 -4.92
N ASN A 180 -1.41 25.00 -4.94
CA ASN A 180 -0.84 24.21 -6.02
C ASN A 180 -1.61 22.91 -6.33
N GLN A 181 -2.22 22.26 -5.34
CA GLN A 181 -2.99 21.02 -5.58
C GLN A 181 -4.31 21.33 -6.32
N ILE A 182 -4.94 22.46 -5.99
CA ILE A 182 -6.13 22.95 -6.68
C ILE A 182 -5.81 23.31 -8.13
N LEU A 183 -4.70 24.02 -8.36
CA LEU A 183 -4.24 24.39 -9.71
C LEU A 183 -3.89 23.17 -10.58
N LYS A 184 -3.50 22.04 -9.97
CA LYS A 184 -3.28 20.76 -10.66
C LYS A 184 -4.56 19.96 -10.91
N GLY A 185 -5.72 20.47 -10.49
CA GLY A 185 -7.03 19.86 -10.70
C GLY A 185 -7.53 18.96 -9.57
N SER A 186 -6.84 18.89 -8.42
CA SER A 186 -7.37 18.19 -7.24
C SER A 186 -8.45 19.04 -6.57
N TRP A 187 -9.51 18.41 -6.07
CA TRP A 187 -10.63 19.09 -5.42
C TRP A 187 -11.02 18.41 -4.10
N CYS A 188 -12.26 18.60 -3.63
CA CYS A 188 -12.78 18.08 -2.38
C CYS A 188 -12.48 16.58 -2.18
N PRO A 189 -11.67 16.19 -1.17
CA PRO A 189 -11.31 14.79 -0.91
C PRO A 189 -12.50 13.92 -0.48
N ASP A 190 -13.50 14.54 0.16
CA ASP A 190 -14.73 13.89 0.61
C ASP A 190 -15.66 13.61 -0.59
N CYS A 191 -15.94 14.59 -1.45
CA CYS A 191 -16.76 14.38 -2.66
C CYS A 191 -16.08 13.45 -3.68
N SER A 192 -14.76 13.54 -3.83
CA SER A 192 -14.01 12.66 -4.75
C SER A 192 -13.74 11.26 -4.19
N GLY A 193 -14.08 11.00 -2.93
CA GLY A 193 -13.85 9.70 -2.26
C GLY A 193 -12.37 9.31 -2.15
N THR A 194 -11.46 10.29 -2.29
CA THR A 194 -9.99 10.11 -2.22
C THR A 194 -9.45 10.26 -0.80
N LYS A 195 -10.29 10.70 0.15
CA LYS A 195 -9.97 10.70 1.58
C LYS A 195 -9.58 9.28 2.03
N LYS A 196 -8.36 9.16 2.55
CA LYS A 196 -7.81 7.88 2.99
C LYS A 196 -8.64 7.35 4.16
N LYS A 197 -9.27 6.20 3.94
CA LYS A 197 -10.06 5.53 4.97
C LYS A 197 -9.18 4.88 6.02
N THR A 198 -9.60 4.95 7.28
CA THR A 198 -8.96 4.25 8.40
C THR A 198 -9.29 2.76 8.34
N ILE A 199 -8.49 1.93 9.02
CA ILE A 199 -8.80 0.50 9.09
C ILE A 199 -10.11 0.27 9.86
N GLU A 200 -10.45 1.17 10.78
CA GLU A 200 -11.71 1.23 11.50
C GLU A 200 -12.89 1.46 10.54
N GLU A 201 -12.79 2.44 9.64
CA GLU A 201 -13.82 2.68 8.61
C GLU A 201 -13.96 1.49 7.64
N ILE A 202 -12.88 0.76 7.37
CA ILE A 202 -12.94 -0.45 6.53
C ILE A 202 -13.55 -1.63 7.29
N LYS A 203 -13.26 -1.76 8.58
CA LYS A 203 -13.93 -2.73 9.46
C LYS A 203 -15.43 -2.42 9.53
N GLU A 204 -15.82 -1.15 9.61
CA GLU A 204 -17.23 -0.75 9.53
C GLU A 204 -17.87 -1.13 8.19
N VAL A 205 -17.17 -1.00 7.06
CA VAL A 205 -17.66 -1.48 5.75
C VAL A 205 -17.85 -2.99 5.74
N ALA A 206 -16.93 -3.76 6.34
CA ALA A 206 -17.09 -5.20 6.48
C ALA A 206 -18.29 -5.56 7.37
N LEU A 207 -18.46 -4.85 8.48
CA LEU A 207 -19.57 -5.01 9.44
C LEU A 207 -20.93 -4.64 8.83
N LYS A 208 -21.01 -3.55 8.06
CA LYS A 208 -22.22 -3.14 7.31
C LYS A 208 -22.67 -4.19 6.30
N ARG A 209 -21.75 -5.03 5.82
CA ARG A 209 -22.03 -6.16 4.92
C ARG A 209 -22.18 -7.50 5.64
N GLY A 210 -22.39 -7.47 6.95
CA GLY A 210 -22.60 -8.65 7.78
C GLY A 210 -21.35 -9.51 8.00
N GLY A 211 -20.16 -9.04 7.62
CA GLY A 211 -18.91 -9.78 7.79
C GLY A 211 -17.88 -9.08 8.67
N LYS A 212 -16.63 -9.55 8.60
CA LYS A 212 -15.50 -9.00 9.35
C LYS A 212 -14.25 -8.94 8.48
N LEU A 213 -13.45 -7.92 8.70
CA LEU A 213 -12.10 -7.83 8.14
C LEU A 213 -11.16 -8.64 9.05
N LEU A 214 -10.50 -9.67 8.50
CA LEU A 214 -9.51 -10.48 9.22
C LEU A 214 -8.11 -9.85 9.18
N SER A 215 -7.82 -9.07 8.15
CA SER A 215 -6.56 -8.33 8.08
C SER A 215 -6.46 -7.28 9.18
N THR A 216 -5.33 -7.29 9.88
CA THR A 216 -5.03 -6.37 10.99
C THR A 216 -4.35 -5.07 10.53
N LYS A 217 -3.90 -5.00 9.27
CA LYS A 217 -3.19 -3.85 8.72
C LYS A 217 -3.78 -3.42 7.38
N TYR A 218 -4.11 -2.13 7.28
CA TYR A 218 -4.51 -1.48 6.03
C TYR A 218 -3.43 -0.48 5.62
N ILE A 219 -2.87 -0.68 4.43
CA ILE A 219 -1.82 0.19 3.89
C ILE A 219 -2.43 1.14 2.86
N ASN A 220 -3.15 0.60 1.88
CA ASN A 220 -3.86 1.33 0.84
C ASN A 220 -4.96 0.46 0.19
N ALA A 221 -5.80 1.08 -0.63
CA ALA A 221 -7.00 0.47 -1.19
C ALA A 221 -6.77 -0.65 -2.22
N HIS A 222 -5.55 -0.77 -2.75
CA HIS A 222 -5.19 -1.71 -3.81
C HIS A 222 -4.57 -3.01 -3.29
N ARG A 223 -4.04 -3.01 -2.07
CA ARG A 223 -3.52 -4.23 -1.44
C ARG A 223 -4.68 -5.14 -1.03
N LYS A 224 -4.51 -6.45 -1.25
CA LYS A 224 -5.47 -7.47 -0.83
C LYS A 224 -5.56 -7.49 0.70
N LEU A 225 -6.78 -7.68 1.16
CA LEU A 225 -7.14 -7.89 2.55
C LEU A 225 -7.93 -9.21 2.63
N THR A 226 -7.88 -9.83 3.79
CA THR A 226 -8.61 -11.05 4.10
C THR A 226 -9.91 -10.66 4.81
N TRP A 227 -11.03 -11.14 4.30
CA TRP A 227 -12.38 -10.84 4.74
C TRP A 227 -13.07 -12.13 5.16
N ALA A 228 -14.11 -12.01 5.98
CA ALA A 228 -15.04 -13.09 6.26
C ALA A 228 -16.48 -12.58 6.13
N CYS A 229 -17.39 -13.34 5.53
CA CYS A 229 -18.82 -12.95 5.47
C CYS A 229 -19.62 -13.45 6.69
N SER A 230 -20.89 -13.05 6.75
CA SER A 230 -21.88 -13.47 7.74
C SER A 230 -22.05 -14.98 7.84
N ASN A 231 -21.85 -15.72 6.74
CA ASN A 231 -21.94 -17.19 6.73
C ASN A 231 -20.61 -17.88 7.08
N GLY A 232 -19.57 -17.15 7.51
CA GLY A 232 -18.33 -17.72 8.04
C GLY A 232 -17.24 -18.00 6.99
N HIS A 233 -17.54 -17.84 5.70
CA HIS A 233 -16.54 -18.01 4.64
C HIS A 233 -15.46 -16.94 4.68
N SER A 234 -14.19 -17.35 4.68
CA SER A 234 -13.02 -16.48 4.50
C SER A 234 -12.63 -16.34 3.02
N PHE A 235 -12.25 -15.14 2.58
CA PHE A 235 -11.86 -14.85 1.20
C PHE A 235 -10.93 -13.62 1.12
N GLU A 236 -10.11 -13.55 0.06
CA GLU A 236 -9.22 -12.40 -0.19
C GLU A 236 -9.78 -11.45 -1.23
N ALA A 237 -9.80 -10.15 -0.92
CA ALA A 237 -10.19 -9.10 -1.86
C ALA A 237 -9.51 -7.76 -1.50
N ASN A 238 -9.32 -6.84 -2.45
CA ASN A 238 -8.87 -5.49 -2.12
C ASN A 238 -10.06 -4.58 -1.73
N TYR A 239 -9.78 -3.48 -1.01
CA TYR A 239 -10.82 -2.57 -0.53
C TYR A 239 -11.60 -1.90 -1.66
N ASN A 240 -10.96 -1.56 -2.78
CA ASN A 240 -11.67 -0.96 -3.93
C ASN A 240 -12.74 -1.89 -4.52
N ASN A 241 -12.45 -3.19 -4.66
CA ASN A 241 -13.40 -4.18 -5.16
C ASN A 241 -14.56 -4.40 -4.18
N VAL A 242 -14.26 -4.43 -2.89
CA VAL A 242 -15.29 -4.47 -1.84
C VAL A 242 -16.15 -3.20 -1.92
N ARG A 243 -15.54 -2.02 -1.95
CA ARG A 243 -16.25 -0.74 -2.09
C ARG A 243 -17.14 -0.71 -3.33
N ALA A 244 -16.68 -1.25 -4.46
CA ALA A 244 -17.43 -1.35 -5.73
C ALA A 244 -18.57 -2.38 -5.73
N GLY A 245 -18.85 -3.06 -4.62
CA GLY A 245 -20.03 -3.93 -4.46
C GLY A 245 -19.75 -5.43 -4.46
N LYS A 246 -18.52 -5.87 -4.76
CA LYS A 246 -18.18 -7.30 -4.78
C LYS A 246 -17.94 -7.81 -3.35
N TRP A 247 -18.55 -8.93 -2.97
CA TRP A 247 -18.45 -9.51 -1.62
C TRP A 247 -18.06 -11.00 -1.67
N CYS A 248 -18.44 -11.78 -0.64
CA CYS A 248 -18.03 -13.17 -0.48
C CYS A 248 -18.53 -14.06 -1.62
N PRO A 249 -17.64 -14.78 -2.31
CA PRO A 249 -18.00 -15.65 -3.42
C PRO A 249 -18.78 -16.90 -2.98
N LYS A 250 -18.66 -17.33 -1.71
CA LYS A 250 -19.31 -18.52 -1.16
C LYS A 250 -20.65 -18.25 -0.44
N CYS A 251 -20.85 -17.04 0.09
CA CYS A 251 -22.16 -16.61 0.66
C CYS A 251 -23.21 -16.36 -0.43
N ARG A 252 -22.81 -16.46 -1.69
CA ARG A 252 -23.66 -16.24 -2.87
C ARG A 252 -24.45 -17.50 -3.25
N THR A 253 -24.44 -18.55 -2.42
CA THR A 253 -25.21 -19.80 -2.59
C THR A 253 -26.18 -19.99 -1.41
N ASN A 254 -27.36 -20.57 -1.66
CA ASN A 254 -28.65 -20.17 -1.10
C ASN A 254 -29.16 -21.06 0.07
N TYR A 255 -28.95 -20.63 1.33
CA TYR A 255 -29.30 -21.40 2.55
C TYR A 255 -30.76 -21.86 2.65
N ASN A 256 -31.73 -21.01 2.29
CA ASN A 256 -33.15 -21.38 2.36
C ASN A 256 -33.54 -22.35 1.24
N GLU A 257 -32.94 -22.23 0.05
CA GLU A 257 -33.13 -23.20 -1.03
C GLU A 257 -32.58 -24.57 -0.63
N ASP A 258 -31.40 -24.61 0.00
CA ASP A 258 -30.79 -25.85 0.46
C ASP A 258 -31.63 -26.52 1.56
N LYS A 259 -32.25 -25.73 2.44
CA LYS A 259 -33.16 -26.22 3.46
C LYS A 259 -34.47 -26.78 2.87
N CYS A 260 -35.07 -26.08 1.91
CA CYS A 260 -36.28 -26.55 1.24
C CYS A 260 -36.00 -27.83 0.43
N ARG A 261 -34.84 -27.90 -0.23
CA ARG A 261 -34.37 -29.12 -0.92
C ARG A 261 -34.31 -30.29 0.04
N PHE A 262 -33.65 -30.13 1.19
CA PHE A 262 -33.52 -31.17 2.20
C PHE A 262 -34.89 -31.69 2.68
N ILE A 263 -35.83 -30.79 2.96
CA ILE A 263 -37.18 -31.17 3.40
C ILE A 263 -37.89 -31.99 2.31
N LEU A 264 -37.88 -31.53 1.06
CA LEU A 264 -38.52 -32.23 -0.05
C LEU A 264 -37.89 -33.60 -0.31
N GLU A 265 -36.57 -33.71 -0.26
CA GLU A 265 -35.85 -34.99 -0.41
C GLU A 265 -36.22 -35.99 0.70
N LYS A 266 -36.42 -35.51 1.93
CA LYS A 266 -36.84 -36.37 3.05
C LYS A 266 -38.32 -36.76 3.02
N LEU A 267 -39.21 -35.85 2.63
CA LEU A 267 -40.64 -36.13 2.55
C LEU A 267 -41.00 -37.08 1.39
N THR A 268 -40.21 -37.05 0.31
CA THR A 268 -40.50 -37.80 -0.91
C THR A 268 -39.56 -38.96 -1.18
N GLY A 269 -38.39 -39.01 -0.53
CA GLY A 269 -37.33 -39.98 -0.81
C GLY A 269 -36.59 -39.78 -2.15
N HIS A 270 -36.87 -38.70 -2.89
CA HIS A 270 -36.32 -38.44 -4.22
C HIS A 270 -35.41 -37.21 -4.25
N SER A 271 -34.34 -37.23 -5.04
CA SER A 271 -33.37 -36.12 -5.14
C SER A 271 -33.90 -34.93 -5.95
N PHE A 272 -33.57 -33.69 -5.54
CA PHE A 272 -33.97 -32.46 -6.23
C PHE A 272 -32.75 -31.61 -6.68
N PRO A 273 -31.96 -32.08 -7.67
CA PRO A 273 -30.81 -31.33 -8.18
C PRO A 273 -31.22 -30.02 -8.86
N LYS A 274 -30.32 -29.02 -8.83
CA LYS A 274 -30.45 -27.79 -9.64
C LYS A 274 -30.29 -28.10 -11.11
N ARG A 275 -31.20 -27.61 -11.95
CA ARG A 275 -31.22 -27.87 -13.40
C ARG A 275 -31.53 -26.61 -14.18
N ARG A 276 -30.88 -26.46 -15.35
CA ARG A 276 -31.08 -25.34 -16.29
C ARG A 276 -31.52 -25.80 -17.67
N ASP A 277 -31.37 -27.08 -17.94
CA ASP A 277 -31.59 -27.77 -19.21
C ASP A 277 -33.06 -28.19 -19.43
N ILE A 278 -33.90 -28.05 -18.40
CA ILE A 278 -35.29 -28.53 -18.42
C ILE A 278 -36.26 -27.50 -19.01
N LEU A 279 -36.02 -26.21 -18.77
CA LEU A 279 -36.91 -25.14 -19.24
C LEU A 279 -36.31 -24.42 -20.47
N PRO A 280 -37.15 -23.98 -21.42
CA PRO A 280 -36.71 -23.17 -22.55
C PRO A 280 -35.96 -21.90 -22.09
N ASN A 281 -35.00 -21.45 -22.91
CA ASN A 281 -34.12 -20.30 -22.64
C ASN A 281 -33.13 -20.47 -21.46
N ASN A 282 -32.78 -21.71 -21.08
CA ASN A 282 -31.84 -22.01 -19.99
C ASN A 282 -32.27 -21.42 -18.62
N LEU A 283 -33.58 -21.37 -18.36
CA LEU A 283 -34.10 -20.91 -17.07
C LEU A 283 -33.75 -21.95 -15.98
N GLU A 284 -33.06 -21.50 -14.94
CA GLU A 284 -32.65 -22.34 -13.80
C GLU A 284 -33.81 -22.58 -12.84
N LEU A 285 -33.95 -23.82 -12.35
CA LEU A 285 -34.80 -24.22 -11.24
C LEU A 285 -33.96 -24.51 -9.98
N ASP A 286 -34.41 -24.05 -8.81
CA ASP A 286 -33.72 -24.26 -7.52
C ASP A 286 -33.63 -25.75 -7.11
N GLY A 287 -34.56 -26.57 -7.58
CA GLY A 287 -34.45 -28.02 -7.59
C GLY A 287 -35.58 -28.68 -8.39
N TYR A 288 -35.25 -29.77 -9.10
CA TYR A 288 -36.21 -30.54 -9.91
C TYR A 288 -36.00 -32.04 -9.74
N SER A 289 -37.07 -32.75 -9.40
CA SER A 289 -37.12 -34.22 -9.37
C SER A 289 -37.79 -34.74 -10.63
N ARG A 290 -37.04 -35.46 -11.46
CA ARG A 290 -37.55 -36.05 -12.71
C ARG A 290 -38.53 -37.19 -12.44
N GLN A 291 -38.34 -37.96 -11.36
CA GLN A 291 -39.22 -39.09 -11.03
C GLN A 291 -40.62 -38.64 -10.62
N LEU A 292 -40.72 -37.52 -9.89
CA LEU A 292 -41.98 -36.97 -9.40
C LEU A 292 -42.57 -35.90 -10.32
N ASN A 293 -41.80 -35.49 -11.34
CA ASN A 293 -42.07 -34.36 -12.21
C ASN A 293 -42.42 -33.06 -11.43
N ILE A 294 -41.69 -32.83 -10.32
CA ILE A 294 -41.85 -31.65 -9.46
C ILE A 294 -40.61 -30.78 -9.48
N ALA A 295 -40.82 -29.47 -9.55
CA ALA A 295 -39.82 -28.45 -9.29
C ALA A 295 -40.18 -27.60 -8.07
N PHE A 296 -39.19 -26.98 -7.43
CA PHE A 296 -39.42 -25.94 -6.44
C PHE A 296 -38.57 -24.68 -6.72
N GLU A 297 -39.06 -23.54 -6.25
CA GLU A 297 -38.38 -22.24 -6.28
C GLU A 297 -38.59 -21.51 -4.96
N TYR A 298 -37.50 -21.03 -4.34
CA TYR A 298 -37.60 -20.25 -3.11
C TYR A 298 -37.69 -18.76 -3.43
N GLN A 299 -38.87 -18.18 -3.15
CA GLN A 299 -39.16 -16.78 -3.44
C GLN A 299 -38.74 -15.90 -2.26
N GLY A 300 -37.52 -15.36 -2.35
CA GLY A 300 -37.01 -14.41 -1.36
C GLY A 300 -37.79 -13.08 -1.35
N LYS A 301 -37.59 -12.25 -0.31
CA LYS A 301 -38.27 -10.95 -0.17
C LYS A 301 -38.08 -10.02 -1.39
N GLN A 302 -36.95 -10.16 -2.09
CA GLN A 302 -36.66 -9.43 -3.32
C GLN A 302 -37.60 -9.73 -4.50
N HIS A 303 -38.41 -10.78 -4.45
CA HIS A 303 -39.41 -11.07 -5.50
C HIS A 303 -40.74 -10.34 -5.29
N TYR A 304 -40.97 -9.79 -4.10
CA TYR A 304 -42.23 -9.16 -3.71
C TYR A 304 -42.10 -7.65 -3.51
N GLU A 305 -40.94 -7.17 -3.08
CA GLU A 305 -40.72 -5.76 -2.74
C GLU A 305 -39.43 -5.20 -3.36
N PHE A 306 -39.45 -3.90 -3.69
CA PHE A 306 -38.25 -3.20 -4.13
C PHE A 306 -37.29 -3.00 -2.94
N ILE A 307 -36.22 -3.79 -2.90
CA ILE A 307 -35.13 -3.61 -1.94
C ILE A 307 -33.91 -2.98 -2.65
N GLU A 308 -33.51 -1.77 -2.28
CA GLU A 308 -32.37 -1.04 -2.86
C GLU A 308 -31.04 -1.81 -2.84
N PHE A 309 -30.87 -2.72 -1.87
CA PHE A 309 -29.69 -3.58 -1.77
C PHE A 309 -29.62 -4.65 -2.88
N PHE A 310 -30.77 -5.11 -3.38
CA PHE A 310 -30.86 -6.18 -4.38
C PHE A 310 -31.24 -5.67 -5.78
N HIS A 311 -31.93 -4.53 -5.88
CA HIS A 311 -32.38 -3.93 -7.14
C HIS A 311 -31.68 -2.58 -7.40
N ARG A 312 -31.18 -2.39 -8.62
CA ARG A 312 -30.56 -1.11 -9.03
C ARG A 312 -31.59 -0.01 -9.32
N ASN A 313 -32.79 -0.39 -9.76
CA ASN A 313 -33.92 0.48 -10.08
C ASN A 313 -35.22 -0.33 -10.07
N LYS A 314 -36.38 0.34 -10.12
CA LYS A 314 -37.70 -0.33 -10.12
C LYS A 314 -37.88 -1.30 -11.31
N HIS A 315 -37.30 -0.97 -12.46
CA HIS A 315 -37.31 -1.83 -13.65
C HIS A 315 -36.61 -3.18 -13.43
N ALA A 316 -35.65 -3.28 -12.50
CA ALA A 316 -35.01 -4.54 -12.14
C ALA A 316 -35.94 -5.49 -11.38
N LEU A 317 -36.89 -4.95 -10.59
CA LEU A 317 -37.94 -5.74 -9.93
C LEU A 317 -38.98 -6.20 -10.96
N GLU A 318 -39.41 -5.33 -11.87
CA GLU A 318 -40.32 -5.69 -12.97
C GLU A 318 -39.73 -6.81 -13.85
N SER A 319 -38.45 -6.72 -14.18
CA SER A 319 -37.72 -7.76 -14.91
C SER A 319 -37.59 -9.07 -14.11
N GLN A 320 -37.63 -9.03 -12.79
CA GLN A 320 -37.61 -10.22 -11.93
C GLN A 320 -38.99 -10.88 -11.89
N ILE A 321 -40.06 -10.10 -11.69
CA ILE A 321 -41.45 -10.55 -11.76
C ILE A 321 -41.76 -11.18 -13.12
N GLN A 322 -41.29 -10.57 -14.22
CA GLN A 322 -41.51 -11.08 -15.58
C GLN A 322 -40.77 -12.39 -15.83
N ARG A 323 -39.58 -12.59 -15.24
CA ARG A 323 -38.86 -13.87 -15.29
C ARG A 323 -39.54 -14.96 -14.46
N ASP A 324 -40.06 -14.63 -13.29
CA ASP A 324 -40.82 -15.58 -12.46
C ASP A 324 -42.10 -16.03 -13.17
N LYS A 325 -42.82 -15.09 -13.82
CA LYS A 325 -43.97 -15.40 -14.67
C LYS A 325 -43.59 -16.33 -15.84
N ALA A 326 -42.48 -16.04 -16.53
CA ALA A 326 -41.98 -16.87 -17.61
C ALA A 326 -41.60 -18.29 -17.13
N LYS A 327 -41.00 -18.43 -15.94
CA LYS A 327 -40.72 -19.74 -15.32
C LYS A 327 -42.01 -20.53 -15.04
N ARG A 328 -43.05 -19.89 -14.48
CA ARG A 328 -44.36 -20.55 -14.24
C ARG A 328 -44.98 -21.05 -15.54
N GLU A 329 -45.00 -20.20 -16.58
CA GLU A 329 -45.55 -20.57 -17.88
C GLU A 329 -44.72 -21.69 -18.54
N ALA A 330 -43.40 -21.66 -18.41
CA ALA A 330 -42.51 -22.69 -18.93
C ALA A 330 -42.72 -24.04 -18.20
N CYS A 331 -42.89 -24.03 -16.87
CA CYS A 331 -43.20 -25.25 -16.11
C CYS A 331 -44.56 -25.82 -16.52
N LYS A 332 -45.60 -24.98 -16.66
CA LYS A 332 -46.92 -25.41 -17.13
C LYS A 332 -46.88 -26.04 -18.53
N LYS A 333 -46.11 -25.46 -19.46
CA LYS A 333 -45.94 -26.00 -20.82
C LYS A 333 -45.20 -27.34 -20.84
N ALA A 334 -44.30 -27.56 -19.88
CA ALA A 334 -43.54 -28.80 -19.72
C ALA A 334 -44.26 -29.84 -18.82
N ASP A 335 -45.50 -29.56 -18.40
CA ASP A 335 -46.28 -30.38 -17.45
C ASP A 335 -45.56 -30.61 -16.10
N ILE A 336 -44.70 -29.68 -15.69
CA ILE A 336 -43.95 -29.75 -14.42
C ILE A 336 -44.75 -29.05 -13.32
N LYS A 337 -45.02 -29.77 -12.23
CA LYS A 337 -45.66 -29.22 -11.03
C LYS A 337 -44.65 -28.37 -10.24
N LEU A 338 -44.86 -27.05 -10.15
CA LEU A 338 -43.95 -26.11 -9.50
C LEU A 338 -44.45 -25.70 -8.11
N ILE A 339 -43.62 -25.88 -7.08
CA ILE A 339 -43.85 -25.38 -5.71
C ILE A 339 -43.09 -24.06 -5.54
N GLU A 340 -43.82 -22.95 -5.42
CA GLU A 340 -43.24 -21.64 -5.09
C GLU A 340 -43.28 -21.45 -3.57
N ILE A 341 -42.12 -21.28 -2.93
CA ILE A 341 -42.01 -21.21 -1.47
C ILE A 341 -41.74 -19.75 -1.06
N PRO A 342 -42.73 -19.03 -0.49
CA PRO A 342 -42.58 -17.67 -0.02
C PRO A 342 -41.59 -17.54 1.16
N TYR A 343 -40.88 -16.42 1.22
CA TYR A 343 -40.01 -16.08 2.34
C TYR A 343 -40.75 -15.84 3.68
N THR A 344 -42.07 -15.68 3.65
CA THR A 344 -42.91 -15.38 4.82
C THR A 344 -43.03 -16.53 5.80
N PHE A 345 -42.68 -17.76 5.40
CA PHE A 345 -42.60 -18.91 6.29
C PHE A 345 -41.29 -18.87 7.10
N ASP A 346 -41.36 -18.36 8.31
CA ASP A 346 -40.21 -18.07 9.18
C ASP A 346 -39.84 -19.25 10.10
N THR A 347 -40.81 -20.03 10.56
CA THR A 347 -40.58 -21.25 11.35
C THR A 347 -40.31 -22.48 10.48
N ASP A 348 -39.79 -23.53 11.09
CA ASP A 348 -39.54 -24.80 10.38
C ASP A 348 -40.79 -25.62 10.22
N GLU A 349 -41.61 -25.64 11.26
CA GLU A 349 -42.93 -26.24 11.26
C GLU A 349 -43.80 -25.68 10.12
N SER A 350 -43.82 -24.34 9.93
CA SER A 350 -44.58 -23.73 8.84
C SER A 350 -44.06 -24.11 7.45
N LYS A 351 -42.74 -24.20 7.27
CA LYS A 351 -42.14 -24.65 5.99
C LYS A 351 -42.45 -26.11 5.70
N VAL A 352 -42.29 -26.99 6.69
CA VAL A 352 -42.57 -28.42 6.52
C VAL A 352 -44.04 -28.63 6.24
N LYS A 353 -44.94 -28.01 7.00
CA LYS A 353 -46.38 -28.09 6.78
C LYS A 353 -46.80 -27.58 5.39
N TYR A 354 -46.24 -26.44 4.95
CA TYR A 354 -46.53 -25.92 3.61
C TYR A 354 -46.08 -26.87 2.50
N LEU A 355 -44.86 -27.42 2.61
CA LEU A 355 -44.32 -28.36 1.63
C LEU A 355 -45.10 -29.67 1.61
N SER A 356 -45.45 -30.23 2.78
CA SER A 356 -46.29 -31.43 2.88
C SER A 356 -47.66 -31.22 2.24
N ASN A 357 -48.37 -30.15 2.60
CA ASN A 357 -49.68 -29.84 2.02
C ASN A 357 -49.59 -29.63 0.49
N SER A 358 -48.50 -29.04 0.01
CA SER A 358 -48.28 -28.82 -1.43
C SER A 358 -48.06 -30.16 -2.16
N LEU A 359 -47.30 -31.08 -1.58
CA LEU A 359 -47.08 -32.43 -2.14
C LEU A 359 -48.38 -33.25 -2.16
N GLU A 360 -49.17 -33.20 -1.08
CA GLU A 360 -50.49 -33.84 -0.98
C GLU A 360 -51.46 -33.29 -2.04
N SER A 361 -51.50 -31.97 -2.24
CA SER A 361 -52.34 -31.35 -3.27
C SER A 361 -51.99 -31.80 -4.70
N PHE A 362 -50.77 -32.29 -4.89
CA PHE A 362 -50.29 -32.85 -6.15
C PHE A 362 -50.50 -34.37 -6.26
N GLY A 363 -51.14 -35.00 -5.27
CA GLY A 363 -51.43 -36.43 -5.24
C GLY A 363 -50.22 -37.31 -4.98
N ILE A 364 -49.18 -36.78 -4.32
CA ILE A 364 -47.95 -37.54 -4.03
C ILE A 364 -48.00 -38.07 -2.60
N SER A 365 -47.84 -39.38 -2.48
CA SER A 365 -47.69 -40.06 -1.21
C SER A 365 -46.40 -39.62 -0.51
N ILE A 366 -46.55 -39.04 0.68
CA ILE A 366 -45.43 -38.67 1.55
C ILE A 366 -44.98 -39.93 2.29
N THR A 367 -43.69 -40.21 2.33
CA THR A 367 -43.13 -41.46 2.89
C THR A 367 -43.11 -41.49 4.43
N ILE A 368 -43.59 -40.43 5.09
CA ILE A 368 -43.50 -40.26 6.55
C ILE A 368 -44.92 -40.06 7.08
N GLU A 369 -45.56 -41.15 7.51
CA GLU A 369 -46.83 -41.13 8.23
C GLU A 369 -46.59 -40.76 9.71
N ASN A 370 -47.32 -39.77 10.23
CA ASN A 370 -47.27 -39.27 11.62
C ASN A 370 -45.97 -38.55 12.05
N CYS A 371 -46.08 -37.22 12.03
CA CYS A 371 -44.99 -36.26 12.14
C CYS A 371 -44.38 -36.15 13.55
N ASP A 372 -43.13 -36.58 13.72
CA ASP A 372 -42.23 -35.98 14.70
C ASP A 372 -41.45 -34.83 14.01
N PHE A 373 -42.15 -33.72 13.77
CA PHE A 373 -41.59 -32.53 13.10
C PHE A 373 -40.25 -32.06 13.71
N PRO A 374 -40.04 -32.09 15.04
CA PRO A 374 -38.74 -31.81 15.66
C PRO A 374 -37.60 -32.73 15.20
N ASN A 375 -37.87 -34.01 14.93
CA ASN A 375 -36.84 -34.99 14.55
C ASN A 375 -36.49 -34.99 13.05
N LEU A 376 -37.39 -34.53 12.16
CA LEU A 376 -37.15 -34.53 10.70
C LEU A 376 -35.92 -33.70 10.28
N LEU A 377 -35.73 -32.54 10.90
CA LEU A 377 -34.60 -31.66 10.64
C LEU A 377 -33.40 -31.94 11.56
N LYS A 378 -33.50 -32.93 12.45
CA LYS A 378 -32.42 -33.26 13.37
C LYS A 378 -31.17 -33.71 12.63
N GLU A 379 -31.26 -34.38 11.48
CA GLU A 379 -30.11 -34.70 10.63
C GLU A 379 -29.54 -33.46 9.91
N PHE A 380 -30.41 -32.59 9.39
CA PHE A 380 -30.01 -31.29 8.83
C PHE A 380 -29.26 -30.44 9.87
N TYR A 381 -29.69 -30.51 11.14
CA TYR A 381 -29.09 -29.81 12.26
C TYR A 381 -27.93 -30.55 12.93
N ALA A 382 -27.88 -31.88 12.91
CA ALA A 382 -26.77 -32.68 13.39
C ALA A 382 -25.54 -32.52 12.50
N ILE A 383 -25.76 -32.24 11.21
CA ILE A 383 -24.73 -31.86 10.23
C ILE A 383 -24.45 -30.34 10.29
N ASN A 384 -25.28 -29.56 11.00
CA ASN A 384 -25.10 -28.11 11.14
C ASN A 384 -24.02 -27.79 12.19
N LEU A 385 -22.78 -27.68 11.70
CA LEU A 385 -21.59 -27.23 12.44
C LEU A 385 -21.85 -25.99 13.30
N LYS A 386 -22.79 -25.10 12.95
CA LYS A 386 -23.01 -23.82 13.65
C LYS A 386 -23.70 -23.97 15.00
N LEU A 387 -24.62 -24.92 15.16
CA LEU A 387 -25.28 -25.17 16.45
C LEU A 387 -24.31 -25.90 17.39
N VAL A 388 -23.57 -26.88 16.86
CA VAL A 388 -22.46 -27.56 17.58
C VAL A 388 -21.37 -26.57 17.98
N GLU A 389 -20.96 -25.65 17.09
CA GLU A 389 -20.00 -24.58 17.38
C GLU A 389 -20.51 -23.63 18.48
N LEU A 390 -21.78 -23.25 18.46
CA LEU A 390 -22.38 -22.39 19.49
C LEU A 390 -22.50 -23.10 20.83
N GLN A 391 -22.81 -24.40 20.84
CA GLN A 391 -22.80 -25.23 22.04
C GLN A 391 -21.39 -25.38 22.60
N GLN A 392 -20.39 -25.66 21.77
CA GLN A 392 -18.98 -25.72 22.17
C GLN A 392 -18.46 -24.35 22.65
N LEU A 393 -18.86 -23.25 21.99
CA LEU A 393 -18.50 -21.90 22.39
C LEU A 393 -19.13 -21.52 23.73
N ALA A 394 -20.38 -21.93 23.96
CA ALA A 394 -21.05 -21.78 25.24
C ALA A 394 -20.32 -22.55 26.33
N LYS A 395 -19.99 -23.83 26.09
CA LYS A 395 -19.22 -24.68 27.01
C LYS A 395 -17.83 -24.07 27.31
N LYS A 396 -17.11 -23.59 26.29
CA LYS A 396 -15.81 -22.91 26.44
C LYS A 396 -15.91 -21.66 27.31
N ARG A 397 -17.04 -20.95 27.28
CA ARG A 397 -17.34 -19.79 28.13
C ARG A 397 -18.02 -20.16 29.45
N LYS A 398 -17.96 -21.44 29.82
CA LYS A 398 -18.55 -22.01 31.05
C LYS A 398 -20.06 -21.71 31.15
N GLY A 399 -20.78 -21.81 30.04
CA GLY A 399 -22.22 -21.66 29.97
C GLY A 399 -22.86 -22.71 29.05
N ILE A 400 -24.17 -22.59 28.85
CA ILE A 400 -25.00 -23.58 28.15
C ILE A 400 -25.87 -22.87 27.12
N LEU A 401 -26.02 -23.45 25.93
CA LEU A 401 -27.03 -23.04 24.94
C LEU A 401 -28.32 -23.82 25.26
N LEU A 402 -29.43 -23.12 25.46
CA LEU A 402 -30.73 -23.73 25.79
C LEU A 402 -31.59 -23.99 24.55
N SER A 403 -31.41 -23.21 23.48
CA SER A 403 -32.13 -23.42 22.23
C SER A 403 -31.64 -24.68 21.50
N GLN A 404 -32.59 -25.52 21.07
CA GLN A 404 -32.31 -26.74 20.31
C GLN A 404 -32.43 -26.56 18.78
N GLU A 405 -32.90 -25.40 18.30
CA GLU A 405 -33.16 -25.13 16.87
C GLU A 405 -32.36 -23.92 16.34
N TYR A 406 -32.06 -23.90 15.03
CA TYR A 406 -31.32 -22.81 14.35
C TYR A 406 -32.02 -22.34 13.06
N ASN A 407 -32.78 -21.25 13.15
CA ASN A 407 -33.53 -20.67 12.02
C ASN A 407 -32.76 -19.53 11.32
N GLY A 408 -31.43 -19.55 11.37
CA GLY A 408 -30.54 -18.62 10.67
C GLY A 408 -29.71 -17.70 11.57
N SER A 409 -28.92 -16.81 10.97
CA SER A 409 -27.97 -15.97 11.73
C SER A 409 -28.60 -14.84 12.53
N LEU A 410 -29.85 -14.51 12.24
CA LEU A 410 -30.61 -13.42 12.85
C LEU A 410 -31.62 -13.89 13.90
N SER A 411 -31.99 -15.17 13.91
CA SER A 411 -32.88 -15.72 14.94
C SER A 411 -32.20 -15.72 16.30
N ASN A 412 -32.87 -15.20 17.34
CA ASN A 412 -32.33 -15.18 18.68
C ASN A 412 -32.34 -16.58 19.30
N LEU A 413 -31.21 -16.98 19.89
CA LEU A 413 -31.09 -18.21 20.68
C LEU A 413 -30.96 -17.87 22.16
N SER A 414 -31.40 -18.78 23.02
CA SER A 414 -31.37 -18.64 24.49
C SER A 414 -30.08 -19.25 25.06
N PHE A 415 -29.37 -18.51 25.90
CA PHE A 415 -28.10 -18.91 26.52
C PHE A 415 -28.13 -18.71 28.04
N GLN A 416 -27.34 -19.51 28.76
CA GLN A 416 -27.10 -19.40 30.20
C GLN A 416 -25.60 -19.35 30.49
N CYS A 417 -25.15 -18.53 31.44
CA CYS A 417 -23.73 -18.44 31.83
C CYS A 417 -23.43 -19.18 33.15
N LYS A 418 -22.15 -19.33 33.50
CA LYS A 418 -21.70 -19.99 34.75
C LYS A 418 -22.41 -19.51 36.01
N LYS A 419 -22.76 -18.23 36.07
CA LYS A 419 -23.41 -17.61 37.24
C LYS A 419 -24.94 -17.73 37.21
N GLY A 420 -25.50 -18.53 36.30
CA GLY A 420 -26.93 -18.80 36.20
C GLY A 420 -27.76 -17.79 35.39
N HIS A 421 -27.19 -16.67 34.93
CA HIS A 421 -27.97 -15.69 34.16
C HIS A 421 -28.38 -16.23 32.79
N VAL A 422 -29.67 -16.13 32.48
CA VAL A 422 -30.27 -16.50 31.18
C VAL A 422 -30.50 -15.24 30.33
N TRP A 423 -30.22 -15.30 29.02
CA TRP A 423 -30.54 -14.23 28.08
C TRP A 423 -30.75 -14.76 26.66
N LYS A 424 -31.50 -14.00 25.84
CA LYS A 424 -31.64 -14.23 24.39
C LYS A 424 -30.60 -13.42 23.62
N ALA A 425 -29.95 -14.04 22.64
CA ALA A 425 -29.00 -13.37 21.77
C ALA A 425 -28.90 -14.04 20.39
N SER A 426 -28.70 -13.25 19.35
CA SER A 426 -28.42 -13.79 18.03
C SER A 426 -27.05 -14.49 17.98
N PRO A 427 -26.92 -15.58 17.20
CA PRO A 427 -25.66 -16.28 16.92
C PRO A 427 -24.49 -15.35 16.58
N ALA A 428 -24.75 -14.32 15.76
CA ALA A 428 -23.75 -13.35 15.35
C ALA A 428 -23.14 -12.59 16.54
N ASN A 429 -23.95 -12.19 17.52
CA ASN A 429 -23.47 -11.49 18.71
C ASN A 429 -22.61 -12.39 19.61
N ILE A 430 -22.99 -13.66 19.74
CA ILE A 430 -22.30 -14.64 20.56
C ILE A 430 -20.93 -14.99 19.98
N ILE A 431 -20.87 -15.24 18.67
CA ILE A 431 -19.63 -15.49 17.92
C ILE A 431 -18.71 -14.25 17.97
N ALA A 432 -19.28 -13.04 17.89
CA ALA A 432 -18.54 -11.78 17.97
C ALA A 432 -17.93 -11.48 19.36
N GLY A 433 -18.07 -12.38 20.34
CA GLY A 433 -17.44 -12.23 21.65
C GLY A 433 -18.36 -11.71 22.74
N LYS A 434 -19.58 -11.25 22.40
CA LYS A 434 -20.54 -10.78 23.40
C LYS A 434 -21.10 -11.99 24.12
N TRP A 435 -21.07 -11.95 25.44
CA TRP A 435 -21.59 -13.02 26.29
C TRP A 435 -22.60 -12.45 27.29
N CYS A 436 -22.71 -13.06 28.47
CA CYS A 436 -23.52 -12.56 29.55
C CYS A 436 -23.10 -11.14 29.92
N ARG A 437 -23.98 -10.17 29.64
CA ARG A 437 -23.77 -8.75 29.96
C ARG A 437 -23.52 -8.56 31.45
N LYS A 438 -24.35 -9.16 32.32
CA LYS A 438 -24.21 -9.09 33.79
C LYS A 438 -22.84 -9.57 34.29
N CYS A 439 -22.26 -10.61 33.67
CA CYS A 439 -20.93 -11.11 34.03
C CYS A 439 -19.80 -10.26 33.44
N SER A 440 -19.95 -9.79 32.20
CA SER A 440 -18.99 -8.91 31.53
C SER A 440 -18.78 -7.61 32.30
N TYR A 441 -19.85 -7.04 32.88
CA TYR A 441 -19.80 -5.81 33.66
C TYR A 441 -18.93 -5.91 34.92
N LYS A 442 -18.83 -7.08 35.56
CA LYS A 442 -17.95 -7.28 36.74
C LYS A 442 -16.48 -7.50 36.36
N SER A 443 -16.16 -7.88 35.12
CA SER A 443 -14.79 -8.24 34.69
C SER A 443 -14.05 -7.17 33.88
N THR A 444 -14.72 -6.18 33.29
CA THR A 444 -14.09 -5.21 32.37
C THR A 444 -13.82 -3.82 32.93
N GLY A 445 -14.06 -3.56 34.24
CA GLY A 445 -13.68 -2.28 34.87
C GLY A 445 -14.26 -1.01 34.21
N LEU A 446 -15.29 -1.14 33.38
CA LEU A 446 -15.98 -0.01 32.77
C LEU A 446 -16.94 0.56 33.80
N LYS A 447 -16.57 1.74 34.34
CA LYS A 447 -17.29 2.49 35.36
C LYS A 447 -18.78 2.61 34.99
N LEU A 448 -19.64 2.41 36.00
CA LEU A 448 -21.02 2.88 35.98
C LEU A 448 -21.05 4.33 35.48
N ARG A 449 -22.15 4.74 34.82
CA ARG A 449 -22.41 6.18 34.67
C ARG A 449 -22.45 6.75 36.09
N SER A 450 -21.47 7.59 36.41
CA SER A 450 -21.46 8.29 37.70
C SER A 450 -22.76 9.05 37.89
N THR A 451 -23.26 9.08 39.11
CA THR A 451 -24.43 9.92 39.45
C THR A 451 -23.97 11.32 39.84
N ILE A 452 -24.92 12.23 40.05
CA ILE A 452 -24.60 13.58 40.54
C ILE A 452 -24.07 13.52 41.98
N GLU A 453 -24.53 12.57 42.80
CA GLU A 453 -24.06 12.34 44.16
C GLU A 453 -22.57 11.99 44.19
N GLU A 454 -22.09 11.19 43.23
CA GLU A 454 -20.67 10.90 43.08
C GLU A 454 -19.84 12.17 42.77
N MET A 455 -20.43 13.19 42.13
CA MET A 455 -19.73 14.45 41.83
C MET A 455 -19.62 15.35 43.07
N HIS A 456 -20.62 15.34 43.95
CA HIS A 456 -20.55 16.03 45.24
C HIS A 456 -19.48 15.41 46.15
N ILE A 457 -19.40 14.07 46.20
CA ILE A 457 -18.34 13.36 46.94
C ILE A 457 -16.96 13.69 46.36
N LEU A 458 -16.82 13.67 45.04
CA LEU A 458 -15.56 13.99 44.35
C LEU A 458 -15.08 15.42 44.63
N ALA A 459 -16.00 16.39 44.72
CA ALA A 459 -15.64 17.76 45.08
C ALA A 459 -15.15 17.86 46.53
N LYS A 460 -15.83 17.16 47.45
CA LYS A 460 -15.48 17.13 48.88
C LYS A 460 -14.09 16.57 49.12
N ASP A 461 -13.71 15.49 48.42
CA ASP A 461 -12.36 14.92 48.46
C ASP A 461 -11.27 15.92 48.02
N LYS A 462 -11.60 16.79 47.05
CA LYS A 462 -10.71 17.87 46.60
C LYS A 462 -10.78 19.14 47.46
N LYS A 463 -11.33 19.02 48.68
CA LYS A 463 -11.55 20.12 49.63
C LYS A 463 -12.34 21.26 49.00
N GLY A 464 -13.39 20.93 48.27
CA GLY A 464 -14.30 21.89 47.62
C GLY A 464 -15.73 21.37 47.54
N ALA A 465 -16.57 22.00 46.74
CA ALA A 465 -17.95 21.55 46.52
C ALA A 465 -18.35 21.63 45.05
N CYS A 466 -19.27 20.75 44.64
CA CYS A 466 -19.97 20.80 43.35
C CYS A 466 -21.31 21.50 43.59
N LEU A 467 -21.57 22.58 42.86
CA LEU A 467 -22.78 23.41 43.00
C LEU A 467 -23.91 22.98 42.07
N SER A 468 -23.61 22.16 41.06
CA SER A 468 -24.62 21.66 40.13
C SER A 468 -25.47 20.55 40.74
N THR A 469 -26.77 20.54 40.41
CA THR A 469 -27.77 19.56 40.90
C THR A 469 -28.14 18.49 39.88
N GLU A 470 -27.70 18.62 38.62
CA GLU A 470 -27.99 17.65 37.54
C GLU A 470 -26.69 17.17 36.85
N TYR A 471 -26.55 15.85 36.65
CA TYR A 471 -25.43 15.25 35.91
C TYR A 471 -25.91 14.51 34.66
N LYS A 472 -25.57 15.06 33.48
CA LYS A 472 -25.94 14.47 32.18
C LYS A 472 -24.89 13.47 31.68
N ASN A 473 -23.62 13.87 31.65
CA ASN A 473 -22.50 13.03 31.24
C ASN A 473 -21.15 13.66 31.64
N THR A 474 -20.05 12.93 31.40
CA THR A 474 -18.69 13.34 31.81
C THR A 474 -18.16 14.58 31.09
N LYS A 475 -18.78 14.99 29.97
CA LYS A 475 -18.37 16.11 29.11
C LYS A 475 -19.21 17.38 29.35
N SER A 476 -20.34 17.27 30.04
CA SER A 476 -21.12 18.43 30.47
C SER A 476 -20.38 19.17 31.59
N LYS A 477 -20.28 20.50 31.49
CA LYS A 477 -19.61 21.30 32.53
C LYS A 477 -20.51 21.38 33.76
N LEU A 478 -19.92 21.15 34.92
CA LEU A 478 -20.52 21.44 36.23
C LEU A 478 -19.84 22.67 36.82
N GLU A 479 -20.51 23.30 37.78
CA GLU A 479 -19.98 24.39 38.59
C GLU A 479 -19.34 23.84 39.87
N TRP A 480 -18.12 24.28 40.15
CA TRP A 480 -17.30 23.82 41.26
C TRP A 480 -16.76 25.01 42.05
N ILE A 481 -16.53 24.82 43.35
CA ILE A 481 -15.86 25.77 44.24
C ILE A 481 -14.73 25.06 44.99
N CYS A 482 -13.57 25.72 45.16
CA CYS A 482 -12.43 25.18 45.93
C CYS A 482 -12.41 25.74 47.36
N SER A 483 -11.57 25.18 48.22
CA SER A 483 -11.39 25.64 49.61
C SER A 483 -11.00 27.12 49.75
N LYS A 484 -10.39 27.73 48.72
CA LYS A 484 -10.06 29.16 48.70
C LYS A 484 -11.23 30.05 48.22
N GLY A 485 -12.40 29.47 47.95
CA GLY A 485 -13.61 30.19 47.53
C GLY A 485 -13.73 30.48 46.03
N HIS A 486 -12.76 30.07 45.19
CA HIS A 486 -12.86 30.31 43.75
C HIS A 486 -13.93 29.43 43.11
N ILE A 487 -14.84 30.03 42.33
CA ILE A 487 -15.88 29.33 41.57
C ILE A 487 -15.48 29.21 40.10
N TRP A 488 -15.63 28.03 39.50
CA TRP A 488 -15.37 27.85 38.07
C TRP A 488 -16.21 26.72 37.44
N LYS A 489 -16.35 26.79 36.10
CA LYS A 489 -17.03 25.76 35.30
C LYS A 489 -16.01 24.78 34.72
N MET A 490 -16.18 23.49 35.00
CA MET A 490 -15.31 22.45 34.43
C MET A 490 -16.05 21.13 34.27
N THR A 491 -15.58 20.31 33.34
CA THR A 491 -16.15 18.99 33.14
C THR A 491 -15.67 18.00 34.22
N PRO A 492 -16.55 17.10 34.69
CA PRO A 492 -16.21 16.02 35.60
C PRO A 492 -15.03 15.16 35.15
N ASP A 493 -14.88 14.94 33.85
CA ASP A 493 -13.76 14.19 33.29
C ASP A 493 -12.40 14.87 33.57
N ASN A 494 -12.32 16.19 33.41
CA ASN A 494 -11.10 16.95 33.70
C ASN A 494 -10.77 16.96 35.20
N VAL A 495 -11.81 17.03 36.05
CA VAL A 495 -11.67 16.91 37.51
C VAL A 495 -11.13 15.54 37.89
N LYS A 496 -11.69 14.46 37.32
CA LYS A 496 -11.23 13.08 37.54
C LYS A 496 -9.81 12.84 37.03
N GLN A 497 -9.40 13.54 35.97
CA GLN A 497 -8.04 13.51 35.43
C GLN A 497 -7.05 14.37 36.23
N GLY A 498 -7.46 14.90 37.39
CA GLY A 498 -6.60 15.59 38.34
C GLY A 498 -6.46 17.09 38.12
N LYS A 499 -7.12 17.68 37.11
CA LYS A 499 -7.17 19.14 36.96
C LYS A 499 -8.18 19.69 37.95
N TRP A 500 -7.79 20.66 38.76
CA TRP A 500 -8.67 21.28 39.74
C TRP A 500 -8.78 22.78 39.48
N CYS A 501 -8.77 23.60 40.54
CA CYS A 501 -8.84 25.05 40.45
C CYS A 501 -7.72 25.60 39.55
N PRO A 502 -8.06 26.15 38.37
CA PRO A 502 -7.06 26.63 37.41
C PRO A 502 -6.31 27.86 37.91
N ILE A 503 -6.92 28.61 38.84
CA ILE A 503 -6.33 29.78 39.49
C ILE A 503 -5.18 29.31 40.39
N CYS A 504 -5.42 28.34 41.30
CA CYS A 504 -4.37 27.77 42.15
C CYS A 504 -3.26 27.03 41.37
N ALA A 505 -3.60 26.39 40.24
CA ALA A 505 -2.63 25.63 39.45
C ALA A 505 -1.61 26.51 38.72
N LYS A 506 -1.97 27.76 38.40
CA LYS A 506 -1.08 28.72 37.72
C LYS A 506 0.06 29.19 38.64
N GLU A 507 -0.14 29.15 39.95
CA GLU A 507 0.83 29.60 40.96
C GLU A 507 2.01 28.61 41.15
N ASN A 508 1.94 27.36 40.66
CA ASN A 508 2.82 26.23 41.06
C ASN A 508 3.77 25.61 39.96
N ARG A 509 4.14 26.31 38.86
CA ARG A 509 4.85 25.70 37.68
C ARG A 509 6.27 26.24 37.36
N LYS A 510 7.35 25.82 38.05
CA LYS A 510 8.76 26.02 37.60
C LYS A 510 9.63 24.75 37.85
N LEU A 511 10.40 24.27 36.86
CA LEU A 511 11.32 23.10 36.92
C LEU A 511 12.79 23.54 37.13
N THR A 512 13.66 22.67 37.68
CA THR A 512 15.00 23.03 38.19
C THR A 512 16.19 22.43 37.38
N ILE A 513 17.42 22.87 37.68
CA ILE A 513 18.65 22.47 36.98
C ILE A 513 19.09 21.03 37.30
N GLU A 514 18.75 20.53 38.49
CA GLU A 514 19.10 19.19 38.97
C GLU A 514 18.53 18.09 38.05
N GLU A 515 17.32 18.30 37.54
CA GLU A 515 16.67 17.37 36.61
C GLU A 515 17.42 17.25 35.26
N MET A 516 18.11 18.31 34.82
CA MET A 516 18.87 18.28 33.57
C MET A 516 20.20 17.53 33.73
N LYS A 517 20.82 17.62 34.91
CA LYS A 517 22.04 16.85 35.23
C LYS A 517 21.76 15.34 35.27
N ALA A 518 20.61 14.94 35.82
CA ALA A 518 20.19 13.53 35.83
C ALA A 518 19.99 12.96 34.41
N LEU A 519 19.41 13.74 33.50
CA LEU A 519 19.17 13.34 32.10
C LEU A 519 20.46 13.03 31.33
N ALA A 520 21.54 13.78 31.57
CA ALA A 520 22.82 13.51 30.93
C ALA A 520 23.44 12.18 31.41
N LYS A 521 23.29 11.88 32.71
CA LYS A 521 23.83 10.66 33.33
C LYS A 521 23.20 9.40 32.74
N ASP A 522 21.89 9.40 32.49
CA ASP A 522 21.16 8.30 31.84
C ASP A 522 21.74 7.95 30.44
N LYS A 523 22.20 8.97 29.71
CA LYS A 523 22.79 8.82 28.38
C LYS A 523 24.29 8.54 28.39
N LYS A 524 24.84 8.17 29.56
CA LYS A 524 26.27 7.95 29.78
C LYS A 524 27.08 9.19 29.38
N GLY A 525 26.77 10.32 30.00
CA GLY A 525 27.53 11.55 29.85
C GLY A 525 27.14 12.63 30.86
N TYR A 526 27.46 13.87 30.55
CA TYR A 526 27.48 14.98 31.51
C TYR A 526 26.76 16.23 30.98
N CYS A 527 26.01 16.91 31.85
CA CYS A 527 25.49 18.25 31.59
C CYS A 527 26.43 19.25 32.26
N LEU A 528 27.07 20.12 31.47
CA LEU A 528 28.10 21.04 31.94
C LEU A 528 27.56 22.42 32.32
N SER A 529 26.28 22.71 32.02
CA SER A 529 25.65 23.98 32.37
C SER A 529 25.22 24.03 33.85
N GLN A 530 25.39 25.19 34.49
CA GLN A 530 25.07 25.39 35.92
C GLN A 530 23.68 25.97 36.21
N VAL A 531 23.00 26.53 35.20
CA VAL A 531 21.68 27.17 35.36
C VAL A 531 20.72 26.64 34.31
N TYR A 532 19.48 26.35 34.73
CA TYR A 532 18.38 26.00 33.84
C TYR A 532 17.35 27.13 33.82
N ILE A 533 17.13 27.70 32.64
CA ILE A 533 16.17 28.79 32.43
C ILE A 533 14.85 28.22 31.92
N ASN A 534 14.89 27.46 30.82
CA ASN A 534 13.73 26.78 30.23
C ASN A 534 14.19 25.74 29.19
N ASN A 535 13.26 24.94 28.65
CA ASN A 535 13.55 23.87 27.68
C ASN A 535 14.02 24.34 26.29
N ASN A 536 14.04 25.64 26.01
CA ASN A 536 14.42 26.20 24.70
C ASN A 536 15.80 26.87 24.71
N THR A 537 16.35 27.19 25.89
CA THR A 537 17.71 27.70 26.03
C THR A 537 18.70 26.56 25.83
N LYS A 538 19.77 26.79 25.06
CA LYS A 538 20.81 25.79 24.82
C LYS A 538 21.60 25.52 26.10
N MET A 539 22.02 24.28 26.27
CA MET A 539 22.88 23.83 27.36
C MET A 539 24.07 23.06 26.77
N LEU A 540 25.15 22.96 27.54
CA LEU A 540 26.38 22.29 27.15
C LEU A 540 26.38 20.84 27.67
N TRP A 541 26.74 19.88 26.81
CA TRP A 541 26.68 18.44 27.08
C TRP A 541 27.99 17.75 26.69
N ALA A 542 28.30 16.63 27.33
CA ALA A 542 29.43 15.77 27.00
C ALA A 542 29.03 14.29 27.02
N CYS A 543 29.64 13.45 26.18
CA CYS A 543 29.43 11.99 26.19
C CYS A 543 30.59 11.25 26.86
N GLU A 544 30.39 9.97 27.18
CA GLU A 544 31.40 9.07 27.78
C GLU A 544 32.74 9.04 27.04
N LYS A 545 32.74 9.25 25.71
CA LYS A 545 33.97 9.29 24.89
C LYS A 545 34.64 10.67 24.86
N GLY A 546 34.19 11.62 25.68
CA GLY A 546 34.80 12.95 25.83
C GLY A 546 34.39 14.00 24.80
N HIS A 547 33.45 13.71 23.89
CA HIS A 547 32.97 14.73 22.94
C HIS A 547 32.03 15.72 23.62
N ILE A 548 32.27 17.02 23.45
CA ILE A 548 31.48 18.13 24.03
C ILE A 548 30.68 18.82 22.92
N TRP A 549 29.40 19.16 23.17
CA TRP A 549 28.55 19.88 22.22
C TRP A 549 27.45 20.71 22.91
N GLU A 550 26.90 21.70 22.20
CA GLU A 550 25.71 22.44 22.62
C GLU A 550 24.43 21.82 22.05
N ALA A 551 23.42 21.66 22.89
CA ALA A 551 22.09 21.22 22.47
C ALA A 551 21.00 21.73 23.41
N ARG A 552 19.77 21.85 22.91
CA ARG A 552 18.62 22.22 23.76
C ARG A 552 18.15 21.01 24.58
N PRO A 553 17.72 21.19 25.84
CA PRO A 553 17.21 20.09 26.67
C PRO A 553 16.12 19.24 26.00
N ARG A 554 15.24 19.87 25.23
CA ARG A 554 14.19 19.18 24.47
C ARG A 554 14.73 18.22 23.39
N GLU A 555 15.92 18.45 22.85
CA GLU A 555 16.52 17.63 21.77
C GLU A 555 17.20 16.39 22.34
N ILE A 556 17.87 16.55 23.48
CA ILE A 556 18.43 15.44 24.25
C ILE A 556 17.32 14.50 24.73
N LYS A 557 16.21 15.05 25.23
CA LYS A 557 15.00 14.26 25.59
C LYS A 557 14.45 13.44 24.42
N ARG A 558 14.66 13.87 23.17
CA ARG A 558 14.19 13.17 21.95
C ARG A 558 15.15 12.08 21.44
N GLY A 559 16.29 11.88 22.10
CA GLY A 559 17.19 10.76 21.81
C GLY A 559 18.32 11.06 20.82
N ILE A 560 18.52 12.32 20.42
CA ILE A 560 19.72 12.74 19.69
C ILE A 560 20.81 12.98 20.71
N TRP A 561 21.85 12.15 20.67
CA TRP A 561 22.93 12.18 21.66
C TRP A 561 24.26 12.64 21.03
N CYS A 562 25.13 11.71 20.66
CA CYS A 562 26.48 12.01 20.19
C CYS A 562 26.61 11.84 18.66
N PRO A 563 26.89 12.90 17.91
CA PRO A 563 26.93 12.87 16.45
C PRO A 563 28.10 12.06 15.85
N THR A 564 29.15 11.77 16.62
CA THR A 564 30.36 11.08 16.13
C THR A 564 30.29 9.55 16.22
N CYS A 565 29.35 8.96 16.98
CA CYS A 565 29.43 7.55 17.37
C CYS A 565 28.62 6.50 16.55
N GLY A 566 28.01 6.77 15.37
CA GLY A 566 27.09 5.77 14.73
C GLY A 566 27.07 5.50 13.19
N SER A 567 28.04 4.78 12.55
CA SER A 567 27.92 4.29 11.11
C SER A 567 28.81 3.04 10.64
N ASN A 568 28.37 2.09 9.72
CA ASN A 568 28.99 0.75 9.21
C ASN A 568 28.89 0.38 7.62
N LYS A 569 29.64 -0.58 6.92
CA LYS A 569 29.72 -0.93 5.37
C LYS A 569 30.04 -2.44 4.79
N LEU A 570 29.77 -2.82 3.47
CA LEU A 570 29.77 -4.17 2.64
C LEU A 570 31.01 -4.59 1.66
N THR A 571 31.09 -5.80 0.95
CA THR A 571 32.29 -6.43 0.19
C THR A 571 32.22 -6.89 -1.34
N ILE A 572 33.33 -7.44 -1.96
CA ILE A 572 33.53 -7.74 -3.43
C ILE A 572 33.27 -9.19 -3.90
N GLU A 573 33.53 -10.24 -3.12
CA GLU A 573 33.17 -11.62 -3.54
C GLU A 573 31.66 -11.73 -3.82
N ASP A 574 30.87 -10.95 -3.10
CA ASP A 574 29.43 -10.76 -3.31
C ASP A 574 29.09 -10.34 -4.75
N MET A 575 30.03 -9.74 -5.48
CA MET A 575 29.87 -9.23 -6.84
C MET A 575 30.26 -10.23 -7.93
N HIS A 576 31.24 -11.11 -7.68
CA HIS A 576 31.62 -12.17 -8.62
C HIS A 576 30.53 -13.26 -8.69
N LYS A 577 29.92 -13.57 -7.54
CA LYS A 577 28.77 -14.48 -7.47
C LYS A 577 27.57 -13.99 -8.29
N LEU A 578 27.39 -12.67 -8.40
CA LEU A 578 26.31 -12.05 -9.20
C LEU A 578 26.45 -12.25 -10.71
N ALA A 579 27.66 -12.49 -11.24
CA ALA A 579 27.89 -12.58 -12.69
C ALA A 579 27.74 -14.00 -13.25
N LYS A 580 28.12 -15.02 -12.47
CA LYS A 580 28.17 -16.43 -12.93
C LYS A 580 26.86 -16.94 -13.56
N PRO A 581 25.66 -16.69 -13.00
CA PRO A 581 24.40 -17.20 -13.57
C PRO A 581 24.04 -16.62 -14.96
N LYS A 582 24.74 -15.58 -15.42
CA LYS A 582 24.47 -14.90 -16.70
C LYS A 582 25.50 -15.26 -17.78
N ASN A 583 26.24 -16.36 -17.59
CA ASN A 583 27.39 -16.78 -18.41
C ASN A 583 28.39 -15.65 -18.67
N GLY A 584 28.47 -14.73 -17.71
CA GLY A 584 29.35 -13.59 -17.79
C GLY A 584 30.16 -13.44 -16.53
N ARG A 585 31.07 -12.48 -16.58
CA ARG A 585 32.13 -12.34 -15.60
C ARG A 585 32.11 -10.92 -15.07
N CYS A 586 32.14 -10.77 -13.75
CA CYS A 586 32.46 -9.49 -13.12
C CYS A 586 33.99 -9.38 -13.14
N LEU A 587 34.48 -8.46 -13.97
CA LEU A 587 35.91 -8.28 -14.21
C LEU A 587 36.53 -7.35 -13.15
N SER A 588 35.72 -6.66 -12.34
CA SER A 588 36.19 -5.80 -11.26
C SER A 588 36.66 -6.59 -10.04
N LYS A 589 37.78 -6.18 -9.47
CA LYS A 589 38.47 -6.88 -8.37
C LYS A 589 38.28 -6.24 -6.98
N VAL A 590 37.58 -5.09 -6.87
CA VAL A 590 37.36 -4.34 -5.59
C VAL A 590 35.96 -3.74 -5.50
N TYR A 591 35.32 -3.81 -4.32
CA TYR A 591 34.01 -3.22 -4.01
C TYR A 591 34.12 -2.31 -2.77
N ILE A 592 33.70 -1.05 -2.91
CA ILE A 592 33.86 -0.01 -1.87
C ILE A 592 32.49 0.39 -1.28
N ARG A 593 31.46 0.56 -2.13
CA ARG A 593 30.07 0.87 -1.74
C ARG A 593 29.14 0.68 -2.93
N SER A 594 27.85 0.51 -2.66
CA SER A 594 26.81 0.11 -3.63
C SER A 594 26.57 1.06 -4.81
N ASN A 595 27.00 2.34 -4.71
CA ASN A 595 26.79 3.35 -5.75
C ASN A 595 27.94 3.44 -6.78
N ILE A 596 29.00 2.64 -6.63
CA ILE A 596 30.15 2.61 -7.54
C ILE A 596 29.97 1.51 -8.59
N SER A 597 30.22 1.84 -9.86
CA SER A 597 30.08 0.92 -10.99
C SER A 597 31.17 -0.17 -10.99
N LEU A 598 30.82 -1.38 -11.42
CA LEU A 598 31.74 -2.49 -11.71
C LEU A 598 31.70 -2.80 -13.22
N THR A 599 32.75 -3.46 -13.70
CA THR A 599 32.94 -3.89 -15.08
C THR A 599 32.47 -5.33 -15.24
N TRP A 600 31.64 -5.57 -16.25
CA TRP A 600 31.01 -6.84 -16.54
C TRP A 600 31.28 -7.24 -17.99
N GLN A 601 31.40 -8.53 -18.25
CA GLN A 601 31.53 -9.11 -19.57
C GLN A 601 30.44 -10.15 -19.76
N CYS A 602 29.74 -10.12 -20.88
CA CYS A 602 28.79 -11.17 -21.24
C CYS A 602 29.49 -12.29 -22.01
N ASP A 603 28.76 -13.40 -22.16
CA ASP A 603 29.11 -14.55 -22.99
C ASP A 603 29.56 -14.21 -24.41
N LYS A 604 28.89 -13.26 -25.09
CA LYS A 604 29.26 -12.80 -26.45
C LYS A 604 30.49 -11.89 -26.50
N GLY A 605 31.21 -11.75 -25.39
CA GLY A 605 32.44 -10.98 -25.30
C GLY A 605 32.26 -9.46 -25.13
N HIS A 606 31.02 -8.94 -25.11
CA HIS A 606 30.79 -7.50 -24.89
C HIS A 606 31.08 -7.11 -23.44
N ILE A 607 31.82 -6.01 -23.27
CA ILE A 607 32.24 -5.48 -21.97
C ILE A 607 31.54 -4.16 -21.69
N TRP A 608 30.96 -3.98 -20.50
CA TRP A 608 30.30 -2.73 -20.10
C TRP A 608 30.41 -2.44 -18.59
N GLU A 609 30.18 -1.18 -18.22
CA GLU A 609 30.14 -0.74 -16.83
C GLU A 609 28.72 -0.59 -16.28
N ALA A 610 28.47 -1.15 -15.10
CA ALA A 610 27.18 -1.05 -14.42
C ALA A 610 27.32 -1.12 -12.90
N ARG A 611 26.44 -0.41 -12.18
CA ARG A 611 26.39 -0.44 -10.71
C ARG A 611 25.90 -1.80 -10.22
N PRO A 612 26.47 -2.35 -9.13
CA PRO A 612 25.98 -3.56 -8.48
C PRO A 612 24.50 -3.55 -8.15
N SER A 613 23.97 -2.39 -7.74
CA SER A 613 22.53 -2.20 -7.50
C SER A 613 21.69 -2.52 -8.73
N ASN A 614 22.19 -2.22 -9.93
CA ASN A 614 21.45 -2.39 -11.19
C ASN A 614 21.57 -3.83 -11.73
N ILE A 615 22.72 -4.48 -11.50
CA ILE A 615 22.89 -5.91 -11.83
C ILE A 615 22.06 -6.78 -10.88
N LYS A 616 22.01 -6.45 -9.58
CA LYS A 616 21.09 -7.06 -8.62
C LYS A 616 19.61 -6.88 -9.03
N ALA A 617 19.28 -5.75 -9.67
CA ALA A 617 17.95 -5.46 -10.18
C ALA A 617 17.65 -6.10 -11.56
N GLY A 618 18.57 -6.88 -12.14
CA GLY A 618 18.33 -7.69 -13.35
C GLY A 618 18.78 -7.09 -14.68
N THR A 619 19.40 -5.90 -14.71
CA THR A 619 19.92 -5.30 -15.95
C THR A 619 21.23 -5.97 -16.40
N TRP A 620 21.41 -6.25 -17.70
CA TRP A 620 22.61 -6.93 -18.26
C TRP A 620 23.18 -6.22 -19.51
N CYS A 621 23.74 -6.96 -20.48
CA CYS A 621 24.49 -6.45 -21.64
C CYS A 621 23.64 -5.56 -22.58
N PRO A 622 23.99 -4.26 -22.73
CA PRO A 622 23.21 -3.32 -23.56
C PRO A 622 23.34 -3.55 -25.08
N THR A 623 24.46 -4.13 -25.52
CA THR A 623 24.73 -4.45 -26.94
C THR A 623 23.92 -5.67 -27.37
N CYS A 624 23.93 -6.76 -26.58
CA CYS A 624 23.06 -7.91 -26.85
C CYS A 624 21.57 -7.55 -26.81
N ALA A 625 21.20 -6.56 -25.99
CA ALA A 625 19.84 -6.07 -25.86
C ALA A 625 19.43 -5.02 -26.93
N GLY A 626 20.32 -4.61 -27.84
CA GLY A 626 19.99 -3.65 -28.90
C GLY A 626 19.63 -2.22 -28.42
N THR A 627 20.01 -1.85 -27.20
CA THR A 627 19.59 -0.58 -26.55
C THR A 627 20.51 0.62 -26.84
N ILE A 628 21.33 0.52 -27.89
CA ILE A 628 22.31 1.55 -28.26
C ILE A 628 21.60 2.67 -29.05
N LYS A 629 21.79 3.94 -28.67
CA LYS A 629 21.17 5.11 -29.33
C LYS A 629 21.78 5.40 -30.71
N LYS A 630 20.92 5.66 -31.71
CA LYS A 630 21.25 6.13 -33.08
C LYS A 630 21.64 7.62 -33.13
N THR A 631 22.20 8.10 -34.24
CA THR A 631 22.79 9.44 -34.46
C THR A 631 22.13 10.20 -35.63
N ILE A 632 22.39 11.52 -35.76
CA ILE A 632 21.89 12.32 -36.91
C ILE A 632 22.48 11.85 -38.26
N GLN A 633 23.72 11.37 -38.26
CA GLN A 633 24.36 10.79 -39.45
C GLN A 633 23.65 9.52 -39.91
N ASP A 634 23.08 8.74 -38.97
CA ASP A 634 22.23 7.60 -39.31
C ASP A 634 20.94 8.06 -40.02
N MET A 635 20.41 9.24 -39.68
CA MET A 635 19.21 9.82 -40.32
C MET A 635 19.53 10.41 -41.70
N HIS A 636 20.70 11.04 -41.86
CA HIS A 636 21.19 11.53 -43.15
C HIS A 636 21.42 10.37 -44.13
N ARG A 637 22.08 9.31 -43.69
CA ARG A 637 22.26 8.08 -44.50
C ARG A 637 20.92 7.46 -44.88
N PHE A 638 19.96 7.43 -43.95
CA PHE A 638 18.63 6.91 -44.23
C PHE A 638 17.89 7.74 -45.30
N ALA A 639 17.93 9.08 -45.20
CA ALA A 639 17.30 9.95 -46.20
C ALA A 639 17.93 9.78 -47.59
N HIS A 640 19.27 9.74 -47.65
CA HIS A 640 20.00 9.54 -48.90
C HIS A 640 19.63 8.20 -49.55
N ALA A 641 19.50 7.12 -48.76
CA ALA A 641 19.05 5.82 -49.25
C ALA A 641 17.60 5.82 -49.80
N LYS A 642 16.83 6.89 -49.57
CA LYS A 642 15.49 7.11 -50.10
C LYS A 642 15.43 8.20 -51.18
N HIS A 643 16.57 8.56 -51.76
CA HIS A 643 16.72 9.61 -52.76
C HIS A 643 16.13 10.94 -52.29
N GLY A 644 16.31 11.26 -51.01
CA GLY A 644 15.97 12.56 -50.49
C GLY A 644 16.94 13.00 -49.41
N GLU A 645 16.58 14.10 -48.75
CA GLU A 645 17.48 14.80 -47.84
C GLU A 645 16.80 14.98 -46.48
N CYS A 646 17.57 14.77 -45.42
CA CYS A 646 17.18 15.20 -44.09
C CYS A 646 17.77 16.59 -43.87
N LEU A 647 16.91 17.61 -43.89
CA LEU A 647 17.30 19.01 -43.74
C LEU A 647 17.61 19.38 -42.28
N SER A 648 17.23 18.52 -41.34
CA SER A 648 17.54 18.71 -39.93
C SER A 648 19.02 18.44 -39.64
N ARG A 649 19.62 19.33 -38.86
CA ARG A 649 21.02 19.26 -38.43
C ARG A 649 21.21 18.59 -37.07
N VAL A 650 20.11 18.31 -36.35
CA VAL A 650 20.12 17.76 -34.98
C VAL A 650 19.11 16.63 -34.85
N TYR A 651 19.56 15.48 -34.32
CA TYR A 651 18.70 14.33 -33.96
C TYR A 651 18.79 14.12 -32.44
N ILE A 652 17.67 14.32 -31.75
CA ILE A 652 17.59 14.21 -30.28
C ILE A 652 17.13 12.81 -29.87
N ASN A 653 16.04 12.33 -30.48
CA ASN A 653 15.45 11.02 -30.25
C ASN A 653 14.51 10.64 -31.42
N THR A 654 13.94 9.44 -31.38
CA THR A 654 13.06 8.88 -32.41
C THR A 654 11.72 9.61 -32.58
N ASP A 655 11.33 10.41 -31.58
CA ASP A 655 10.01 11.05 -31.49
C ASP A 655 10.06 12.55 -31.81
N THR A 656 11.26 13.11 -31.98
CA THR A 656 11.45 14.50 -32.38
C THR A 656 11.29 14.59 -33.89
N LYS A 657 10.39 15.46 -34.37
CA LYS A 657 10.19 15.66 -35.81
C LYS A 657 11.47 16.21 -36.45
N LEU A 658 11.84 15.64 -37.58
CA LEU A 658 12.88 16.18 -38.46
C LEU A 658 12.21 16.72 -39.73
N ARG A 659 12.88 17.68 -40.38
CA ARG A 659 12.52 18.18 -41.70
C ARG A 659 13.15 17.30 -42.76
N TRP A 660 12.33 16.82 -43.68
CA TRP A 660 12.71 15.93 -44.77
C TRP A 660 12.33 16.56 -46.10
N LYS A 661 13.08 16.23 -47.14
CA LYS A 661 12.86 16.64 -48.52
C LYS A 661 12.97 15.40 -49.40
N CYS A 662 11.97 15.14 -50.25
CA CYS A 662 12.02 14.01 -51.18
C CYS A 662 12.57 14.45 -52.54
N LYS A 663 12.80 13.46 -53.42
CA LYS A 663 13.21 13.68 -54.82
C LYS A 663 12.29 14.66 -55.58
N ASN A 664 10.98 14.61 -55.32
CA ASN A 664 9.98 15.48 -55.96
C ASN A 664 9.88 16.86 -55.29
N GLN A 665 10.91 17.28 -54.55
CA GLN A 665 11.02 18.59 -53.88
C GLN A 665 9.99 18.89 -52.78
N HIS A 666 9.10 17.94 -52.42
CA HIS A 666 8.21 18.13 -51.28
C HIS A 666 8.99 18.17 -49.97
N ILE A 667 8.69 19.16 -49.13
CA ILE A 667 9.28 19.33 -47.80
C ILE A 667 8.23 19.05 -46.75
N TRP A 668 8.52 18.18 -45.78
CA TRP A 668 7.60 17.86 -44.68
C TRP A 668 8.32 17.62 -43.36
N GLU A 669 7.55 17.67 -42.27
CA GLU A 669 8.01 17.37 -40.93
C GLU A 669 7.45 16.04 -40.43
N ALA A 670 8.32 15.10 -40.11
CA ALA A 670 7.93 13.80 -39.57
C ALA A 670 8.99 13.25 -38.62
N THR A 671 8.57 12.39 -37.69
CA THR A 671 9.50 11.77 -36.75
C THR A 671 10.31 10.68 -37.46
N PRO A 672 11.58 10.46 -37.08
CA PRO A 672 12.39 9.36 -37.57
C PRO A 672 11.72 7.99 -37.45
N TYR A 673 10.94 7.77 -36.39
CA TYR A 673 10.15 6.56 -36.25
C TYR A 673 9.14 6.38 -37.41
N LEU A 674 8.41 7.44 -37.78
CA LEU A 674 7.43 7.39 -38.86
C LEU A 674 8.08 7.25 -40.24
N VAL A 675 9.23 7.90 -40.45
CA VAL A 675 9.91 7.94 -41.75
C VAL A 675 10.73 6.66 -42.00
N THR A 676 11.17 5.98 -40.93
CA THR A 676 11.84 4.67 -41.03
C THR A 676 10.89 3.48 -41.13
N LYS A 677 9.58 3.71 -40.95
CA LYS A 677 8.55 2.69 -41.16
C LYS A 677 8.39 2.43 -42.66
N LYS A 678 8.18 1.15 -43.02
CA LYS A 678 8.12 0.71 -44.43
C LYS A 678 6.90 1.35 -45.11
N GLY A 679 7.12 2.02 -46.25
CA GLY A 679 6.06 2.62 -47.08
C GLY A 679 5.67 4.07 -46.75
N SER A 680 6.25 4.71 -45.73
CA SER A 680 5.82 6.03 -45.23
C SER A 680 6.86 7.14 -45.42
N TRP A 681 7.61 7.09 -46.52
CA TRP A 681 8.69 8.06 -46.79
C TRP A 681 8.14 9.49 -46.97
N CYS A 682 7.43 9.77 -48.07
CA CYS A 682 6.88 11.11 -48.34
C CYS A 682 5.35 11.06 -48.40
N PRO A 683 4.62 11.83 -47.55
CA PRO A 683 3.16 11.79 -47.52
C PRO A 683 2.50 12.40 -48.77
N TYR A 684 3.24 13.21 -49.53
CA TYR A 684 2.77 13.82 -50.78
C TYR A 684 2.99 12.89 -51.98
N CYS A 685 4.13 12.19 -52.04
CA CYS A 685 4.38 11.18 -53.07
C CYS A 685 3.64 9.85 -52.85
N ALA A 686 2.93 9.71 -51.72
CA ALA A 686 2.12 8.53 -51.41
C ALA A 686 0.63 8.73 -51.73
N LYS A 687 0.22 9.94 -52.14
CA LYS A 687 -1.17 10.30 -52.51
C LYS A 687 -1.40 10.36 -54.02
N ASN A 688 -0.32 10.32 -54.81
CA ASN A 688 -0.30 10.06 -56.25
C ASN A 688 0.40 8.73 -56.45
#